data_AF-A0A0F4GM78-F1
#
_entry.id   AF-A0A0F4GM78-F1
#
_cell.length_a   1.000
_cell.length_b   1.000
_cell.length_c   1.000
_cell.angle_alpha   90.00
_cell.angle_beta   90.00
_cell.angle_gamma   90.00
#
_symmetry.space_group_name_H-M   'P 1'
#
loop_
_entity.id
_entity.type
_entity.pdbx_description
1 polymer ?
#
loop_
_entity_poly.entity_id
_entity_poly.type
_entity_poly.pdbx_seq_one_letter_code
_entity_poly.pdbx_strand_id
1 'polypeptide(L)'
;MATTKAGAARYDWDDLSVLHRNTLPPRCDFQLYNTESDVLARERVKAVSLSGVWKIHLADSPLETPTGFEQTSFDSSQWQDIQVPGCWQLQNVGGSGPHYTNIQYTFFVNPPHPPHVENECVDSGFHVWINGHEVGYSQVARKSSEFDITDFIKPAEKGVLAVPMYKFTDGSYIEWWLSSIFRDVVLLGFPARARFEDLSVQTLFDEDYRDATLKAETLVTGTETIELKLLDASGEVVGTGIAKKTVPETSSVTLSIAVRSPYKWTAETPYLYTLVWHLNGQFAATRVGFRQVELKDGLIKVNGQRILLKGANRHEHHPNSGRSAPYEFMKQDLIMMKQHNLNALPDELGFWIIDEADIECHGFELICDAALPASARALPFWERKQFTDEPAKDFTSNNPEWRDANLDRAQHLVHRDKLHPSVIIWSLGNESFYGQNHTAMIEWIRAQDPTRLIHYEPDHDAKLVDMHSEMYQNVTDIMAFDKDKSKKKPLILCEYLHAMGTGPGNIKEYIDAFYAYPSLQGGCIWQWSNHGLHTTTQDGKAFVGYGGDFGDIPNDGNFVLDGVLNSDHTPRSALLEYEKALEPVQILSWSATFSTASIINRLDFSRLDHLQCVVSISDESGIRSIDQLIAVPTEIQPGATAELQIPPVTTAPDTETFLNLSFSLKDDDSWANKGHELALLQVPISKTQRLLQPADTNGAALQVEASAAALSVASSETMSRWEADLVRGRLSSWQKNGTQLIAKALEPTFYRAVTDNDAWQDGRDWKDRSLHLAEIQARSVHWHQIDDSGVIVDVEQSIAAPALSWSLGLQTQYEFSSSGAVKLTIKGTPKGQSLPLTLPRIGVELGLPKQLHHFQWFGRGGESYKDMKLSQIVGLHCSTVDDLWTSPEHPQECSTRTDTRWSKISSSAKEPSLTAQFLKDPGGTEILLFDFMASWYDVKDIDEATHPFELEEKKQDHVVLRLDADHHGLGTGSCRPKTLDERALKTEPFEFTIVLH
;
A
#
# COMPACT_ATOMS: atom_id res chain seq x y z
N MET A 1 -0.29 13.14 -67.44
CA MET A 1 -1.03 12.13 -66.65
C MET A 1 -0.02 11.07 -66.25
N ALA A 2 0.49 11.15 -65.03
CA ALA A 2 1.32 10.12 -64.41
C ALA A 2 0.55 9.64 -63.18
N THR A 3 0.35 8.34 -63.15
CA THR A 3 -0.39 7.53 -62.19
C THR A 3 0.05 7.81 -60.75
N THR A 4 -0.96 8.03 -59.91
CA THR A 4 -0.90 8.05 -58.45
C THR A 4 -0.25 6.77 -57.92
N LYS A 5 0.80 6.92 -57.11
CA LYS A 5 1.31 5.85 -56.25
C LYS A 5 0.20 5.52 -55.24
N ALA A 6 -0.29 4.29 -55.27
CA ALA A 6 -1.01 3.72 -54.14
C ALA A 6 -0.07 3.76 -52.93
N GLY A 7 -0.49 4.40 -51.82
CA GLY A 7 0.21 4.28 -50.55
C GLY A 7 0.21 2.82 -50.12
N ALA A 8 1.34 2.33 -49.59
CA ALA A 8 1.39 1.01 -48.97
C ALA A 8 0.36 0.98 -47.81
N ALA A 9 -0.43 -0.09 -47.71
CA ALA A 9 -1.32 -0.30 -46.57
C ALA A 9 -0.49 -0.38 -45.28
N ARG A 10 -0.92 0.32 -44.22
CA ARG A 10 -0.32 0.20 -42.87
C ARG A 10 -0.84 -1.07 -42.20
N TYR A 11 -0.09 -1.59 -41.22
CA TYR A 11 -0.53 -2.72 -40.41
C TYR A 11 -1.53 -2.25 -39.36
N ASP A 12 -2.50 -3.09 -38.98
CA ASP A 12 -3.56 -2.69 -38.02
C ASP A 12 -3.01 -2.25 -36.66
N TRP A 13 -1.88 -2.82 -36.22
CA TRP A 13 -1.19 -2.48 -34.97
C TRP A 13 -0.33 -1.20 -35.05
N ASP A 14 -0.29 -0.54 -36.22
CA ASP A 14 0.43 0.71 -36.51
C ASP A 14 -0.50 1.65 -37.32
N ASP A 15 -1.77 1.70 -36.93
CA ASP A 15 -2.80 2.53 -37.57
C ASP A 15 -3.91 2.91 -36.58
N LEU A 16 -3.84 4.13 -36.01
CA LEU A 16 -4.86 4.69 -35.10
C LEU A 16 -6.30 4.68 -35.66
N SER A 17 -6.48 4.57 -36.98
CA SER A 17 -7.82 4.46 -37.58
C SER A 17 -8.44 3.06 -37.42
N VAL A 18 -7.67 2.08 -36.94
CA VAL A 18 -8.07 0.69 -36.74
C VAL A 18 -7.81 0.27 -35.29
N LEU A 19 -8.71 0.66 -34.38
CA LEU A 19 -8.68 0.16 -32.99
C LEU A 19 -9.20 -1.28 -32.90
N HIS A 20 -10.25 -1.56 -33.66
CA HIS A 20 -10.88 -2.87 -33.72
C HIS A 20 -11.36 -3.17 -35.14
N ARG A 21 -11.33 -4.45 -35.53
CA ARG A 21 -11.94 -4.96 -36.77
C ARG A 21 -12.78 -6.18 -36.43
N ASN A 22 -14.05 -6.14 -36.83
CA ASN A 22 -15.03 -7.23 -36.65
C ASN A 22 -15.26 -7.65 -35.18
N THR A 23 -15.00 -6.76 -34.23
CA THR A 23 -15.42 -6.96 -32.84
C THR A 23 -16.92 -6.66 -32.69
N LEU A 24 -17.55 -7.34 -31.73
CA LEU A 24 -18.89 -7.00 -31.28
C LEU A 24 -18.84 -5.71 -30.42
N PRO A 25 -19.92 -4.91 -30.39
CA PRO A 25 -20.01 -3.74 -29.53
C PRO A 25 -19.80 -4.09 -28.04
N PRO A 26 -19.20 -3.19 -27.24
CA PRO A 26 -19.04 -3.40 -25.80
C PRO A 26 -20.41 -3.49 -25.12
N ARG A 27 -20.50 -4.38 -24.12
CA ARG A 27 -21.73 -4.66 -23.36
C ARG A 27 -21.39 -5.00 -21.91
N CYS A 28 -22.40 -5.03 -21.04
CA CYS A 28 -22.24 -5.56 -19.70
C CYS A 28 -21.86 -7.05 -19.71
N ASP A 29 -21.16 -7.48 -18.65
CA ASP A 29 -20.87 -8.90 -18.46
C ASP A 29 -22.13 -9.67 -18.02
N PHE A 30 -22.43 -10.74 -18.74
CA PHE A 30 -23.47 -11.68 -18.38
C PHE A 30 -23.29 -13.00 -19.11
N GLN A 31 -23.83 -14.05 -18.51
CA GLN A 31 -23.85 -15.40 -19.04
C GLN A 31 -25.28 -15.88 -19.28
N LEU A 32 -25.46 -16.75 -20.29
CA LEU A 32 -26.76 -17.32 -20.61
C LEU A 32 -26.95 -18.71 -20.00
N TYR A 33 -28.16 -18.93 -19.50
CA TYR A 33 -28.63 -20.15 -18.85
C TYR A 33 -29.84 -20.72 -19.58
N ASN A 34 -30.10 -22.02 -19.41
CA ASN A 34 -31.23 -22.71 -20.04
C ASN A 34 -32.53 -22.59 -19.25
N THR A 35 -32.44 -22.48 -17.92
CA THR A 35 -33.60 -22.38 -17.03
C THR A 35 -33.37 -21.36 -15.93
N GLU A 36 -34.45 -20.87 -15.33
CA GLU A 36 -34.38 -20.02 -14.15
C GLU A 36 -33.69 -20.72 -12.96
N SER A 37 -33.87 -22.04 -12.82
CA SER A 37 -33.17 -22.80 -11.77
C SER A 37 -31.66 -22.82 -11.97
N ASP A 38 -31.19 -22.90 -13.22
CA ASP A 38 -29.77 -22.89 -13.55
C ASP A 38 -29.14 -21.53 -13.19
N VAL A 39 -29.88 -20.43 -13.37
CA VAL A 39 -29.46 -19.08 -12.95
C VAL A 39 -29.24 -19.02 -11.44
N LEU A 40 -30.20 -19.51 -10.65
CA LEU A 40 -30.11 -19.45 -9.19
C LEU A 40 -29.01 -20.35 -8.63
N ALA A 41 -28.76 -21.49 -9.29
CA ALA A 41 -27.66 -22.38 -8.95
C ALA A 41 -26.29 -21.91 -9.50
N ARG A 42 -26.27 -20.93 -10.43
CA ARG A 42 -25.10 -20.56 -11.24
C ARG A 42 -24.47 -21.77 -11.95
N GLU A 43 -25.29 -22.69 -12.44
CA GLU A 43 -24.85 -23.94 -13.11
C GLU A 43 -25.23 -23.98 -14.60
N ARG A 44 -24.60 -24.88 -15.38
CA ARG A 44 -24.98 -25.20 -16.78
C ARG A 44 -25.06 -23.98 -17.71
N VAL A 45 -24.09 -23.09 -17.54
CA VAL A 45 -23.88 -21.91 -18.39
C VAL A 45 -23.62 -22.32 -19.85
N LYS A 46 -24.12 -21.52 -20.80
CA LYS A 46 -23.77 -21.63 -22.23
C LYS A 46 -22.40 -21.01 -22.54
N ALA A 47 -21.37 -21.46 -21.84
CA ALA A 47 -20.00 -21.02 -21.99
C ALA A 47 -19.04 -22.21 -21.94
N VAL A 48 -17.93 -22.12 -22.68
CA VAL A 48 -16.84 -23.10 -22.65
C VAL A 48 -15.54 -22.34 -22.48
N SER A 49 -14.81 -22.61 -21.39
CA SER A 49 -13.45 -22.08 -21.20
C SER A 49 -12.49 -22.73 -22.19
N LEU A 50 -11.63 -21.91 -22.78
CA LEU A 50 -10.49 -22.33 -23.60
C LEU A 50 -9.16 -22.16 -22.83
N SER A 51 -9.21 -21.83 -21.55
CA SER A 51 -8.03 -21.80 -20.67
C SER A 51 -7.41 -23.20 -20.56
N GLY A 52 -6.09 -23.26 -20.49
CA GLY A 52 -5.30 -24.50 -20.44
C GLY A 52 -3.99 -24.39 -21.21
N VAL A 53 -3.51 -25.54 -21.72
CA VAL A 53 -2.24 -25.62 -22.47
C VAL A 53 -2.44 -25.20 -23.92
N TRP A 54 -1.69 -24.18 -24.33
CA TRP A 54 -1.62 -23.69 -25.72
C TRP A 54 -0.22 -23.92 -26.29
N LYS A 55 -0.11 -23.90 -27.62
CA LYS A 55 1.18 -23.88 -28.32
C LYS A 55 1.65 -22.44 -28.53
N ILE A 56 2.91 -22.15 -28.24
CA ILE A 56 3.50 -20.82 -28.43
C ILE A 56 4.76 -20.86 -29.31
N HIS A 57 4.89 -19.82 -30.13
CA HIS A 57 6.09 -19.47 -30.86
C HIS A 57 6.35 -17.98 -30.65
N LEU A 58 7.58 -17.63 -30.27
CA LEU A 58 8.03 -16.25 -30.13
C LEU A 58 8.84 -15.87 -31.36
N ALA A 59 8.48 -14.74 -31.98
CA ALA A 59 9.22 -14.12 -33.07
C ALA A 59 9.62 -12.70 -32.62
N ASP A 60 10.79 -12.23 -33.05
CA ASP A 60 11.31 -10.90 -32.65
C ASP A 60 10.55 -9.75 -33.33
N SER A 61 9.79 -10.07 -34.38
CA SER A 61 8.96 -9.14 -35.13
C SER A 61 7.66 -9.81 -35.57
N PRO A 62 6.53 -9.07 -35.63
CA PRO A 62 5.29 -9.55 -36.22
C PRO A 62 5.47 -10.05 -37.66
N LEU A 63 6.44 -9.49 -38.39
CA LEU A 63 6.75 -9.79 -39.78
C LEU A 63 7.51 -11.11 -39.96
N GLU A 64 8.02 -11.68 -38.88
CA GLU A 64 8.76 -12.94 -38.87
C GLU A 64 7.90 -14.13 -38.44
N THR A 65 6.61 -13.90 -38.18
CA THR A 65 5.65 -14.95 -37.82
C THR A 65 5.64 -16.08 -38.89
N PRO A 66 5.73 -17.37 -38.50
CA PRO A 66 5.80 -18.48 -39.45
C PRO A 66 4.64 -18.49 -40.44
N THR A 67 4.92 -18.52 -41.75
CA THR A 67 3.86 -18.52 -42.77
C THR A 67 2.96 -19.76 -42.67
N GLY A 68 1.64 -19.55 -42.65
CA GLY A 68 0.64 -20.62 -42.64
C GLY A 68 0.33 -21.18 -41.24
N PHE A 69 0.81 -20.55 -40.17
CA PHE A 69 0.57 -20.96 -38.78
C PHE A 69 -0.91 -21.08 -38.42
N GLU A 70 -1.77 -20.33 -39.10
CA GLU A 70 -3.21 -20.27 -38.91
C GLU A 70 -3.96 -21.46 -39.53
N GLN A 71 -3.30 -22.22 -40.42
CA GLN A 71 -3.92 -23.31 -41.17
C GLN A 71 -4.09 -24.56 -40.31
N THR A 72 -5.20 -25.27 -40.50
CA THR A 72 -5.48 -26.54 -39.79
C THR A 72 -4.47 -27.66 -40.07
N SER A 73 -3.69 -27.54 -41.15
CA SER A 73 -2.64 -28.48 -41.54
C SER A 73 -1.24 -28.10 -41.04
N PHE A 74 -1.07 -26.98 -40.34
CA PHE A 74 0.23 -26.55 -39.84
C PHE A 74 0.74 -27.48 -38.73
N ASP A 75 2.03 -27.83 -38.78
CA ASP A 75 2.66 -28.67 -37.76
C ASP A 75 3.30 -27.82 -36.67
N SER A 76 2.58 -27.64 -35.55
CA SER A 76 3.05 -26.95 -34.35
C SER A 76 3.67 -27.91 -33.31
N SER A 77 4.02 -29.15 -33.69
CA SER A 77 4.58 -30.13 -32.74
C SER A 77 5.92 -29.70 -32.13
N GLN A 78 6.68 -28.85 -32.83
CA GLN A 78 7.95 -28.28 -32.36
C GLN A 78 7.78 -27.00 -31.54
N TRP A 79 6.55 -26.47 -31.42
CA TRP A 79 6.28 -25.30 -30.59
C TRP A 79 6.24 -25.67 -29.11
N GLN A 80 6.65 -24.73 -28.28
CA GLN A 80 6.61 -24.88 -26.83
C GLN A 80 5.17 -24.84 -26.33
N ASP A 81 4.96 -25.40 -25.14
CA ASP A 81 3.68 -25.32 -24.44
C ASP A 81 3.69 -24.08 -23.53
N ILE A 82 2.54 -23.41 -23.43
CA ILE A 82 2.31 -22.31 -22.49
C ILE A 82 0.95 -22.48 -21.79
N GLN A 83 0.84 -22.06 -20.54
CA GLN A 83 -0.44 -21.95 -19.83
C GLN A 83 -1.13 -20.64 -20.18
N VAL A 84 -2.42 -20.72 -20.50
CA VAL A 84 -3.33 -19.59 -20.70
C VAL A 84 -4.51 -19.72 -19.72
N PRO A 85 -4.82 -18.68 -18.92
CA PRO A 85 -4.10 -17.42 -18.84
C PRO A 85 -2.74 -17.55 -18.12
N GLY A 86 -1.81 -16.65 -18.44
CA GLY A 86 -0.52 -16.57 -17.75
C GLY A 86 0.49 -15.69 -18.47
N CYS A 87 1.46 -15.10 -17.76
CA CYS A 87 2.51 -14.26 -18.35
C CYS A 87 3.67 -15.07 -18.93
N TRP A 88 3.93 -14.94 -20.23
CA TRP A 88 4.97 -15.73 -20.91
C TRP A 88 6.39 -15.45 -20.39
N GLN A 89 6.67 -14.20 -19.98
CA GLN A 89 7.95 -13.81 -19.35
C GLN A 89 8.25 -14.60 -18.07
N LEU A 90 7.22 -15.20 -17.46
CA LEU A 90 7.30 -15.98 -16.21
C LEU A 90 7.16 -17.50 -16.44
N GLN A 91 7.02 -17.94 -17.69
CA GLN A 91 6.81 -19.36 -18.04
C GLN A 91 8.01 -20.02 -18.73
N ASN A 92 9.18 -19.38 -18.74
CA ASN A 92 10.43 -19.93 -19.29
C ASN A 92 10.35 -20.36 -20.77
N VAL A 93 9.53 -19.69 -21.58
CA VAL A 93 9.34 -20.03 -23.01
C VAL A 93 10.37 -19.37 -23.95
N GLY A 94 11.40 -18.72 -23.40
CA GLY A 94 12.36 -17.88 -24.14
C GLY A 94 11.89 -16.43 -24.28
N GLY A 95 12.62 -15.58 -25.02
CA GLY A 95 12.30 -14.16 -25.30
C GLY A 95 12.85 -13.16 -24.27
N SER A 96 12.41 -11.89 -24.38
CA SER A 96 12.73 -10.84 -23.39
C SER A 96 12.10 -11.12 -22.00
N GLY A 97 12.85 -10.79 -20.94
CA GLY A 97 12.35 -10.93 -19.55
C GLY A 97 11.32 -9.86 -19.16
N PRO A 98 10.81 -9.92 -17.91
CA PRO A 98 10.03 -8.82 -17.34
C PRO A 98 10.82 -7.50 -17.40
N HIS A 99 10.13 -6.38 -17.62
CA HIS A 99 10.74 -5.06 -17.73
C HIS A 99 9.96 -4.08 -16.86
N TYR A 100 10.62 -3.46 -15.88
CA TYR A 100 10.01 -2.44 -15.04
C TYR A 100 10.56 -1.05 -15.33
N THR A 101 9.67 -0.15 -15.74
CA THR A 101 9.87 1.30 -15.73
C THR A 101 8.66 1.96 -15.06
N ASN A 102 8.90 3.05 -14.35
CA ASN A 102 7.87 3.90 -13.80
C ASN A 102 7.29 4.76 -14.94
N ILE A 103 8.06 5.76 -15.38
CA ILE A 103 7.60 6.77 -16.35
C ILE A 103 8.08 6.54 -17.79
N GLN A 104 9.17 5.79 -17.97
CA GLN A 104 9.88 5.73 -19.25
C GLN A 104 9.22 4.71 -20.20
N TYR A 105 9.03 5.09 -21.47
CA TYR A 105 8.76 4.11 -22.53
C TYR A 105 10.00 3.22 -22.74
N THR A 106 9.77 1.93 -22.93
CA THR A 106 10.83 0.93 -23.13
C THR A 106 11.31 0.86 -24.58
N PHE A 107 10.73 1.67 -25.47
CA PHE A 107 11.02 1.74 -26.90
C PHE A 107 11.13 3.18 -27.40
N PHE A 108 11.55 3.34 -28.66
CA PHE A 108 11.69 4.65 -29.29
C PHE A 108 10.35 5.38 -29.42
N VAL A 109 10.23 6.54 -28.75
CA VAL A 109 8.99 7.32 -28.73
C VAL A 109 8.78 8.08 -30.04
N ASN A 110 7.85 7.61 -30.86
CA ASN A 110 7.45 8.22 -32.14
C ASN A 110 5.95 8.00 -32.41
N PRO A 111 5.04 8.52 -31.56
CA PRO A 111 3.62 8.26 -31.68
C PRO A 111 3.07 8.73 -33.03
N PRO A 112 2.15 7.97 -33.65
CA PRO A 112 1.54 6.74 -33.12
C PRO A 112 2.31 5.45 -33.45
N HIS A 113 3.52 5.53 -33.97
CA HIS A 113 4.21 4.38 -34.57
C HIS A 113 4.95 3.54 -33.51
N PRO A 114 4.51 2.29 -33.23
CA PRO A 114 5.26 1.37 -32.38
C PRO A 114 6.49 0.79 -33.11
N PRO A 115 7.44 0.17 -32.40
CA PRO A 115 8.55 -0.54 -33.02
C PRO A 115 8.06 -1.78 -33.81
N HIS A 116 8.73 -2.07 -34.93
CA HIS A 116 8.46 -3.25 -35.76
C HIS A 116 9.37 -4.43 -35.40
N VAL A 117 10.47 -4.18 -34.66
CA VAL A 117 11.47 -5.14 -34.21
C VAL A 117 11.52 -5.04 -32.68
N GLU A 118 11.83 -6.14 -31.99
CA GLU A 118 11.65 -6.27 -30.52
C GLU A 118 10.17 -6.10 -30.11
N ASN A 119 9.27 -6.25 -31.08
CA ASN A 119 7.83 -6.30 -30.92
C ASN A 119 7.41 -7.77 -30.94
N GLU A 120 7.87 -8.47 -29.89
CA GLU A 120 7.60 -9.88 -29.70
C GLU A 120 6.09 -10.14 -29.58
N CYS A 121 5.72 -11.42 -29.56
CA CYS A 121 4.36 -11.79 -29.16
C CYS A 121 4.06 -11.12 -27.82
N VAL A 122 2.90 -10.43 -27.72
CA VAL A 122 2.04 -10.31 -26.52
C VAL A 122 1.65 -8.88 -26.07
N ASP A 123 0.34 -8.56 -25.97
CA ASP A 123 -0.31 -7.40 -25.30
C ASP A 123 0.42 -6.03 -25.45
N SER A 124 0.01 -5.17 -26.38
CA SER A 124 -1.27 -4.43 -26.35
C SER A 124 -2.31 -4.73 -27.45
N GLY A 125 -2.07 -5.68 -28.37
CA GLY A 125 -3.06 -6.02 -29.42
C GLY A 125 -2.87 -7.37 -30.10
N PHE A 126 -3.89 -7.83 -30.83
CA PHE A 126 -3.93 -9.18 -31.43
C PHE A 126 -4.91 -9.33 -32.59
N HIS A 127 -4.64 -10.28 -33.49
CA HIS A 127 -5.64 -10.79 -34.44
C HIS A 127 -6.19 -12.14 -33.98
N VAL A 128 -7.37 -12.50 -34.49
CA VAL A 128 -7.99 -13.81 -34.26
C VAL A 128 -8.18 -14.52 -35.58
N TRP A 129 -7.74 -15.78 -35.63
CA TRP A 129 -7.94 -16.68 -36.77
C TRP A 129 -8.64 -17.95 -36.32
N ILE A 130 -9.63 -18.39 -37.09
CA ILE A 130 -10.35 -19.64 -36.89
C ILE A 130 -10.27 -20.46 -38.18
N ASN A 131 -9.73 -21.67 -38.08
CA ASN A 131 -9.66 -22.63 -39.18
C ASN A 131 -9.02 -22.08 -40.47
N GLY A 132 -7.97 -21.28 -40.35
CA GLY A 132 -7.26 -20.65 -41.48
C GLY A 132 -7.92 -19.39 -42.04
N HIS A 133 -8.98 -18.89 -41.42
CA HIS A 133 -9.67 -17.67 -41.79
C HIS A 133 -9.51 -16.60 -40.72
N GLU A 134 -9.15 -15.38 -41.15
CA GLU A 134 -9.08 -14.24 -40.26
C GLU A 134 -10.50 -13.84 -39.84
N VAL A 135 -10.68 -13.67 -38.52
CA VAL A 135 -11.93 -13.23 -37.93
C VAL A 135 -11.90 -11.72 -37.71
N GLY A 136 -10.83 -11.20 -37.10
CA GLY A 136 -10.73 -9.79 -36.75
C GLY A 136 -9.47 -9.39 -36.00
N TYR A 137 -9.45 -8.14 -35.54
CA TYR A 137 -8.35 -7.50 -34.80
C TYR A 137 -8.90 -6.69 -33.61
N SER A 138 -8.13 -6.59 -32.53
CA SER A 138 -8.39 -5.69 -31.41
C SER A 138 -7.09 -5.24 -30.75
N GLN A 139 -7.10 -4.02 -30.21
CA GLN A 139 -6.17 -3.56 -29.17
C GLN A 139 -6.95 -3.19 -27.90
N VAL A 140 -6.25 -2.72 -26.85
CA VAL A 140 -6.70 -2.46 -25.47
C VAL A 140 -6.49 -3.65 -24.53
N ALA A 141 -5.39 -3.59 -23.79
CA ALA A 141 -4.87 -4.67 -22.94
C ALA A 141 -5.84 -5.15 -21.85
N ARG A 142 -6.53 -4.24 -21.18
CA ARG A 142 -7.24 -4.52 -19.92
C ARG A 142 -8.76 -4.68 -20.07
N LYS A 143 -9.25 -4.85 -21.30
CA LYS A 143 -10.68 -4.99 -21.62
C LYS A 143 -10.96 -6.28 -22.42
N SER A 144 -12.21 -6.70 -22.47
CA SER A 144 -12.66 -7.87 -23.23
C SER A 144 -12.94 -7.51 -24.69
N SER A 145 -12.47 -8.34 -25.63
CA SER A 145 -12.81 -8.25 -27.05
C SER A 145 -13.61 -9.48 -27.47
N GLU A 146 -14.80 -9.27 -28.02
CA GLU A 146 -15.69 -10.35 -28.48
C GLU A 146 -15.77 -10.37 -30.00
N PHE A 147 -15.75 -11.56 -30.60
CA PHE A 147 -15.86 -11.76 -32.04
C PHE A 147 -16.96 -12.78 -32.35
N ASP A 148 -17.82 -12.49 -33.34
CA ASP A 148 -18.76 -13.49 -33.84
C ASP A 148 -18.04 -14.46 -34.77
N ILE A 149 -17.87 -15.70 -34.30
CA ILE A 149 -17.18 -16.77 -35.02
C ILE A 149 -18.14 -17.80 -35.62
N THR A 150 -19.46 -17.53 -35.62
CA THR A 150 -20.49 -18.51 -36.01
C THR A 150 -20.24 -19.11 -37.39
N ASP A 151 -19.89 -18.28 -38.37
CA ASP A 151 -19.67 -18.70 -39.76
C ASP A 151 -18.30 -19.37 -39.99
N PHE A 152 -17.41 -19.33 -38.99
CA PHE A 152 -16.05 -19.88 -39.07
C PHE A 152 -15.92 -21.25 -38.40
N ILE A 153 -16.89 -21.64 -37.56
CA ILE A 153 -16.92 -22.93 -36.88
C ILE A 153 -17.62 -23.99 -37.73
N LYS A 154 -17.07 -25.20 -37.73
CA LYS A 154 -17.73 -26.40 -38.25
C LYS A 154 -18.18 -27.29 -37.08
N PRO A 155 -19.49 -27.48 -36.88
CA PRO A 155 -20.00 -28.29 -35.77
C PRO A 155 -19.43 -29.72 -35.80
N ALA A 156 -19.06 -30.23 -34.62
CA ALA A 156 -18.53 -31.58 -34.41
C ALA A 156 -17.18 -31.90 -35.09
N GLU A 157 -16.51 -30.91 -35.66
CA GLU A 157 -15.14 -31.03 -36.18
C GLU A 157 -14.12 -30.41 -35.20
N LYS A 158 -12.87 -30.90 -35.22
CA LYS A 158 -11.78 -30.23 -34.52
C LYS A 158 -11.40 -28.97 -35.30
N GLY A 159 -11.40 -27.83 -34.62
CA GLY A 159 -10.95 -26.56 -35.18
C GLY A 159 -9.59 -26.12 -34.65
N VAL A 160 -9.00 -25.12 -35.30
CA VAL A 160 -7.79 -24.42 -34.86
C VAL A 160 -8.14 -22.97 -34.58
N LEU A 161 -7.78 -22.50 -33.38
CA LEU A 161 -7.72 -21.09 -33.01
C LEU A 161 -6.25 -20.67 -33.04
N ALA A 162 -5.93 -19.64 -33.81
CA ALA A 162 -4.60 -19.03 -33.83
C ALA A 162 -4.71 -17.54 -33.54
N VAL A 163 -3.82 -17.02 -32.68
CA VAL A 163 -3.88 -15.66 -32.15
C VAL A 163 -2.48 -15.05 -32.23
N PRO A 164 -2.10 -14.40 -33.35
CA PRO A 164 -0.89 -13.60 -33.37
C PRO A 164 -1.09 -12.34 -32.51
N MET A 165 -0.11 -12.04 -31.67
CA MET A 165 -0.18 -10.93 -30.71
C MET A 165 1.04 -10.03 -30.85
N TYR A 166 0.92 -8.80 -30.35
CA TYR A 166 1.93 -7.75 -30.49
C TYR A 166 2.23 -7.13 -29.13
N LYS A 167 3.51 -7.04 -28.77
CA LYS A 167 4.01 -6.34 -27.57
C LYS A 167 3.80 -4.86 -27.61
N PHE A 168 3.90 -4.27 -28.79
CA PHE A 168 3.68 -2.85 -28.98
C PHE A 168 2.70 -2.61 -30.12
N THR A 169 1.66 -1.83 -29.84
CA THR A 169 0.75 -1.24 -30.82
C THR A 169 0.75 0.28 -30.66
N ASP A 170 0.03 1.02 -31.51
CA ASP A 170 -0.22 2.43 -31.24
C ASP A 170 -0.88 2.66 -29.86
N GLY A 171 -1.74 1.75 -29.40
CA GLY A 171 -2.32 1.77 -28.06
C GLY A 171 -1.32 1.78 -26.90
N SER A 172 -0.10 1.25 -27.10
CA SER A 172 0.95 1.24 -26.08
C SER A 172 1.35 2.64 -25.59
N TYR A 173 1.17 3.69 -26.39
CA TYR A 173 1.48 5.07 -25.98
C TYR A 173 0.53 5.64 -24.91
N ILE A 174 -0.51 4.91 -24.53
CA ILE A 174 -1.47 5.30 -23.49
C ILE A 174 -1.73 4.18 -22.47
N GLU A 175 -0.82 3.20 -22.33
CA GLU A 175 -0.95 2.04 -21.44
C GLU A 175 0.33 1.77 -20.62
N TRP A 176 0.20 1.03 -19.50
CA TRP A 176 1.33 0.63 -18.63
C TRP A 176 1.68 -0.87 -18.72
N TRP A 177 2.97 -1.20 -18.61
CA TRP A 177 3.62 -2.41 -19.15
C TRP A 177 3.54 -3.65 -18.28
N LEU A 178 3.19 -4.79 -18.90
CA LEU A 178 3.46 -6.20 -18.55
C LEU A 178 2.43 -7.00 -19.35
N SER A 179 2.88 -8.00 -20.11
CA SER A 179 2.13 -8.41 -21.30
C SER A 179 1.84 -9.94 -21.32
N SER A 180 0.59 -10.38 -21.56
CA SER A 180 0.18 -11.78 -21.92
C SER A 180 -1.28 -11.96 -22.36
N ILE A 181 -1.66 -13.18 -22.75
CA ILE A 181 -3.05 -13.61 -22.54
C ILE A 181 -3.17 -13.88 -21.03
N PHE A 182 -3.25 -12.81 -20.24
CA PHE A 182 -3.20 -12.90 -18.78
C PHE A 182 -4.59 -13.08 -18.15
N ARG A 183 -5.66 -13.11 -18.97
CA ARG A 183 -7.05 -13.38 -18.59
C ARG A 183 -7.68 -14.49 -19.44
N ASP A 184 -8.77 -15.06 -18.93
CA ASP A 184 -9.44 -16.22 -19.53
C ASP A 184 -9.92 -15.98 -20.97
N VAL A 185 -9.89 -17.06 -21.76
CA VAL A 185 -10.49 -17.10 -23.11
C VAL A 185 -11.73 -17.99 -23.05
N VAL A 186 -12.88 -17.48 -23.51
CA VAL A 186 -14.17 -18.17 -23.37
C VAL A 186 -14.95 -18.16 -24.68
N LEU A 187 -15.56 -19.29 -25.03
CA LEU A 187 -16.58 -19.39 -26.08
C LEU A 187 -17.98 -19.24 -25.48
N LEU A 188 -18.77 -18.32 -26.00
CA LEU A 188 -20.14 -18.06 -25.55
C LEU A 188 -21.17 -18.48 -26.60
N GLY A 189 -22.26 -19.11 -26.16
CA GLY A 189 -23.33 -19.58 -27.03
C GLY A 189 -24.60 -18.73 -26.94
N PHE A 190 -24.89 -17.95 -27.98
CA PHE A 190 -26.09 -17.10 -28.07
C PHE A 190 -27.11 -17.64 -29.08
N PRO A 191 -28.44 -17.55 -28.81
CA PRO A 191 -29.45 -17.90 -29.81
C PRO A 191 -29.46 -16.91 -31.00
N ALA A 192 -29.50 -17.42 -32.22
CA ALA A 192 -29.43 -16.59 -33.43
C ALA A 192 -30.67 -15.71 -33.69
N ARG A 193 -31.86 -16.10 -33.19
CA ARG A 193 -33.15 -15.47 -33.54
C ARG A 193 -33.63 -14.42 -32.54
N ALA A 194 -33.40 -14.64 -31.26
CA ALA A 194 -33.78 -13.72 -30.20
C ALA A 194 -32.72 -13.80 -29.10
N ARG A 195 -32.14 -12.67 -28.69
CA ARG A 195 -31.07 -12.64 -27.69
C ARG A 195 -30.99 -11.30 -26.97
N PHE A 196 -30.45 -11.35 -25.75
CA PHE A 196 -29.98 -10.17 -25.04
C PHE A 196 -28.68 -9.68 -25.69
N GLU A 197 -28.55 -8.37 -25.84
CA GLU A 197 -27.34 -7.71 -26.34
C GLU A 197 -26.68 -6.90 -25.22
N ASP A 198 -27.47 -6.21 -24.38
CA ASP A 198 -26.95 -5.41 -23.27
C ASP A 198 -28.06 -5.12 -22.23
N LEU A 199 -27.67 -4.73 -21.01
CA LEU A 199 -28.57 -4.21 -19.97
C LEU A 199 -27.94 -3.00 -19.28
N SER A 200 -28.78 -2.01 -18.99
CA SER A 200 -28.49 -0.96 -18.00
C SER A 200 -29.53 -0.98 -16.88
N VAL A 201 -29.11 -0.81 -15.63
CA VAL A 201 -29.98 -0.75 -14.44
C VAL A 201 -29.74 0.55 -13.68
N GLN A 202 -30.82 1.17 -13.22
CA GLN A 202 -30.79 2.31 -12.32
C GLN A 202 -31.75 2.07 -11.15
N THR A 203 -31.33 2.43 -9.94
CA THR A 203 -32.16 2.41 -8.74
C THR A 203 -32.45 3.83 -8.30
N LEU A 204 -33.67 4.30 -8.58
CA LEU A 204 -34.08 5.69 -8.36
C LEU A 204 -34.90 5.78 -7.07
N PHE A 205 -34.38 6.45 -6.05
CA PHE A 205 -35.12 6.66 -4.81
C PHE A 205 -36.05 7.87 -4.88
N ASP A 206 -37.04 7.91 -3.99
CA ASP A 206 -37.74 9.14 -3.62
C ASP A 206 -36.84 10.13 -2.85
N GLU A 207 -37.34 11.34 -2.61
CA GLU A 207 -36.57 12.41 -1.93
C GLU A 207 -36.13 12.05 -0.49
N ASP A 208 -36.85 11.12 0.15
CA ASP A 208 -36.59 10.65 1.52
C ASP A 208 -35.68 9.40 1.55
N TYR A 209 -35.24 8.91 0.38
CA TYR A 209 -34.52 7.65 0.21
C TYR A 209 -35.26 6.46 0.84
N ARG A 210 -36.59 6.45 0.80
CA ARG A 210 -37.41 5.40 1.41
C ARG A 210 -37.82 4.36 0.37
N ASP A 211 -38.62 4.72 -0.62
CA ASP A 211 -39.05 3.81 -1.68
C ASP A 211 -38.19 4.04 -2.94
N ALA A 212 -38.11 3.02 -3.80
CA ALA A 212 -37.32 3.11 -5.03
C ALA A 212 -38.03 2.51 -6.24
N THR A 213 -37.64 2.99 -7.43
CA THR A 213 -37.98 2.36 -8.70
C THR A 213 -36.71 1.82 -9.34
N LEU A 214 -36.68 0.51 -9.59
CA LEU A 214 -35.68 -0.11 -10.45
C LEU A 214 -36.09 0.11 -11.90
N LYS A 215 -35.33 0.92 -12.62
CA LYS A 215 -35.48 1.15 -14.06
C LYS A 215 -34.44 0.31 -14.78
N ALA A 216 -34.89 -0.53 -15.71
CA ALA A 216 -34.03 -1.40 -16.49
C ALA A 216 -34.22 -1.09 -17.98
N GLU A 217 -33.11 -0.91 -18.70
CA GLU A 217 -33.08 -0.72 -20.14
C GLU A 217 -32.33 -1.88 -20.78
N THR A 218 -33.06 -2.75 -21.49
CA THR A 218 -32.49 -3.94 -22.13
C THR A 218 -32.37 -3.72 -23.63
N LEU A 219 -31.17 -3.91 -24.19
CA LEU A 219 -30.97 -4.02 -25.62
C LEU A 219 -31.17 -5.48 -26.04
N VAL A 220 -32.10 -5.72 -26.96
CA VAL A 220 -32.43 -7.08 -27.41
C VAL A 220 -32.54 -7.15 -28.92
N THR A 221 -32.29 -8.32 -29.49
CA THR A 221 -32.57 -8.66 -30.89
C THR A 221 -33.72 -9.67 -30.95
N GLY A 222 -34.61 -9.56 -31.94
CA GLY A 222 -35.76 -10.44 -32.13
C GLY A 222 -37.10 -9.90 -31.60
N THR A 223 -38.21 -10.54 -32.02
CA THR A 223 -39.60 -10.18 -31.67
C THR A 223 -40.14 -11.10 -30.58
N GLU A 224 -40.00 -10.70 -29.32
CA GLU A 224 -40.35 -11.56 -28.18
C GLU A 224 -40.85 -10.79 -26.96
N THR A 225 -41.32 -11.51 -25.94
CA THR A 225 -41.66 -10.95 -24.62
C THR A 225 -40.43 -11.01 -23.71
N ILE A 226 -40.11 -9.88 -23.09
CA ILE A 226 -39.04 -9.72 -22.12
C ILE A 226 -39.68 -9.66 -20.74
N GLU A 227 -39.16 -10.46 -19.83
CA GLU A 227 -39.57 -10.49 -18.43
C GLU A 227 -38.35 -10.27 -17.54
N LEU A 228 -38.47 -9.36 -16.59
CA LEU A 228 -37.49 -9.12 -15.54
C LEU A 228 -38.13 -9.44 -14.20
N LYS A 229 -37.45 -10.27 -13.39
CA LYS A 229 -37.91 -10.69 -12.06
C LYS A 229 -36.84 -10.32 -11.04
N LEU A 230 -37.22 -9.47 -10.08
CA LEU A 230 -36.34 -9.07 -8.99
C LEU A 230 -36.59 -9.98 -7.78
N LEU A 231 -35.53 -10.63 -7.32
CA LEU A 231 -35.53 -11.53 -6.18
C LEU A 231 -34.73 -10.95 -5.03
N ASP A 232 -35.19 -11.16 -3.81
CA ASP A 232 -34.42 -10.83 -2.61
C ASP A 232 -33.32 -11.87 -2.32
N ALA A 233 -32.57 -11.68 -1.23
CA ALA A 233 -31.49 -12.59 -0.85
C ALA A 233 -31.97 -14.02 -0.49
N SER A 234 -33.25 -14.20 -0.15
CA SER A 234 -33.85 -15.51 0.12
C SER A 234 -34.39 -16.21 -1.15
N GLY A 235 -34.40 -15.50 -2.27
CA GLY A 235 -34.96 -15.97 -3.55
C GLY A 235 -36.44 -15.66 -3.74
N GLU A 236 -37.06 -14.89 -2.84
CA GLU A 236 -38.47 -14.49 -2.98
C GLU A 236 -38.64 -13.33 -3.97
N VAL A 237 -39.73 -13.34 -4.73
CA VAL A 237 -40.01 -12.32 -5.75
C VAL A 237 -40.49 -11.02 -5.10
N VAL A 238 -39.71 -9.96 -5.30
CA VAL A 238 -40.00 -8.61 -4.82
C VAL A 238 -40.77 -7.79 -5.85
N GLY A 239 -40.55 -8.07 -7.14
CA GLY A 239 -41.30 -7.43 -8.21
C GLY A 239 -40.97 -7.98 -9.60
N THR A 240 -41.84 -7.66 -10.56
CA THR A 240 -41.73 -8.15 -11.95
C THR A 240 -42.03 -7.02 -12.93
N GLY A 241 -41.24 -6.93 -14.00
CA GLY A 241 -41.52 -6.10 -15.17
C GLY A 241 -41.68 -6.97 -16.41
N ILE A 242 -42.71 -6.72 -17.22
CA ILE A 242 -42.94 -7.45 -18.49
C ILE A 242 -43.16 -6.43 -19.60
N ALA A 243 -42.47 -6.62 -20.73
CA ALA A 243 -42.65 -5.82 -21.94
C ALA A 243 -42.60 -6.72 -23.18
N LYS A 244 -43.34 -6.34 -24.23
CA LYS A 244 -43.34 -7.06 -25.50
C LYS A 244 -42.66 -6.23 -26.57
N LYS A 245 -41.67 -6.83 -27.24
CA LYS A 245 -41.06 -6.28 -28.44
C LYS A 245 -41.69 -6.92 -29.68
N THR A 246 -41.96 -6.11 -30.70
CA THR A 246 -42.69 -6.54 -31.91
C THR A 246 -41.90 -6.38 -33.21
N VAL A 247 -40.64 -5.97 -33.14
CA VAL A 247 -39.76 -5.79 -34.31
C VAL A 247 -38.59 -6.78 -34.24
N PRO A 248 -38.12 -7.35 -35.37
CA PRO A 248 -37.01 -8.32 -35.36
C PRO A 248 -35.63 -7.72 -35.10
N GLU A 249 -35.43 -6.45 -35.47
CA GLU A 249 -34.15 -5.73 -35.39
C GLU A 249 -33.71 -5.47 -33.94
N THR A 250 -32.44 -5.13 -33.72
CA THR A 250 -31.92 -4.76 -32.40
C THR A 250 -32.51 -3.43 -31.94
N SER A 251 -33.07 -3.38 -30.73
CA SER A 251 -33.68 -2.16 -30.17
C SER A 251 -33.78 -2.22 -28.65
N SER A 252 -33.74 -1.06 -28.02
CA SER A 252 -33.91 -0.91 -26.57
C SER A 252 -35.37 -1.11 -26.14
N VAL A 253 -35.56 -1.70 -24.96
CA VAL A 253 -36.84 -1.84 -24.26
C VAL A 253 -36.65 -1.43 -22.79
N THR A 254 -37.48 -0.51 -22.31
CA THR A 254 -37.43 -0.04 -20.92
C THR A 254 -38.53 -0.70 -20.07
N LEU A 255 -38.15 -1.18 -18.89
CA LEU A 255 -39.04 -1.72 -17.86
C LEU A 255 -38.82 -0.99 -16.54
N SER A 256 -39.82 -1.05 -15.66
CA SER A 256 -39.73 -0.45 -14.32
C SER A 256 -40.40 -1.35 -13.28
N ILE A 257 -39.74 -1.51 -12.12
CA ILE A 257 -40.23 -2.28 -10.98
C ILE A 257 -40.21 -1.36 -9.76
N ALA A 258 -41.39 -1.10 -9.18
CA ALA A 258 -41.50 -0.34 -7.95
C ALA A 258 -41.20 -1.24 -6.74
N VAL A 259 -40.32 -0.78 -5.85
CA VAL A 259 -39.91 -1.52 -4.64
C VAL A 259 -40.13 -0.62 -3.44
N ARG A 260 -40.95 -1.08 -2.50
CA ARG A 260 -41.20 -0.35 -1.25
C ARG A 260 -40.11 -0.67 -0.25
N SER A 261 -39.50 0.37 0.31
CA SER A 261 -38.51 0.27 1.39
C SER A 261 -37.45 -0.81 1.13
N PRO A 262 -36.74 -0.79 -0.03
CA PRO A 262 -35.71 -1.77 -0.32
C PRO A 262 -34.59 -1.72 0.72
N TYR A 263 -33.96 -2.87 0.95
CA TYR A 263 -32.68 -2.90 1.66
C TYR A 263 -31.65 -2.14 0.83
N LYS A 264 -31.03 -1.14 1.46
CA LYS A 264 -30.04 -0.29 0.80
C LYS A 264 -28.69 -0.98 0.76
N TRP A 265 -27.99 -0.85 -0.35
CA TRP A 265 -26.62 -1.31 -0.49
C TRP A 265 -25.65 -0.21 -0.03
N THR A 266 -24.70 -0.58 0.82
CA THR A 266 -23.57 0.26 1.27
C THR A 266 -22.32 -0.61 1.44
N ALA A 267 -21.15 0.01 1.61
CA ALA A 267 -19.92 -0.72 1.93
C ALA A 267 -19.92 -1.39 3.33
N GLU A 268 -20.87 -1.03 4.20
CA GLU A 268 -21.01 -1.63 5.54
C GLU A 268 -22.12 -2.67 5.59
N THR A 269 -23.14 -2.52 4.74
CA THR A 269 -24.29 -3.43 4.62
C THR A 269 -24.56 -3.73 3.14
N PRO A 270 -23.78 -4.62 2.49
CA PRO A 270 -23.83 -4.84 1.05
C PRO A 270 -24.99 -5.75 0.61
N TYR A 271 -26.24 -5.36 0.94
CA TYR A 271 -27.41 -6.14 0.57
C TYR A 271 -27.61 -6.16 -0.95
N LEU A 272 -27.67 -7.36 -1.53
CA LEU A 272 -27.80 -7.57 -2.97
C LEU A 272 -29.07 -8.38 -3.30
N TYR A 273 -29.88 -7.83 -4.20
CA TYR A 273 -30.96 -8.50 -4.90
C TYR A 273 -30.43 -9.25 -6.14
N THR A 274 -31.22 -10.15 -6.70
CA THR A 274 -30.95 -10.79 -8.01
C THR A 274 -32.00 -10.34 -9.02
N LEU A 275 -31.58 -9.74 -10.13
CA LEU A 275 -32.47 -9.44 -11.26
C LEU A 275 -32.30 -10.54 -12.30
N VAL A 276 -33.31 -11.42 -12.42
CA VAL A 276 -33.37 -12.49 -13.43
C VAL A 276 -34.01 -11.95 -14.71
N TRP A 277 -33.36 -12.16 -15.85
CA TRP A 277 -33.83 -11.72 -17.16
C TRP A 277 -34.30 -12.94 -17.94
N HIS A 278 -35.45 -12.84 -18.58
CA HIS A 278 -36.03 -13.93 -19.38
C HIS A 278 -36.49 -13.41 -20.75
N LEU A 279 -36.06 -14.12 -21.80
CA LEU A 279 -36.41 -13.81 -23.19
C LEU A 279 -36.50 -15.10 -24.01
N ASN A 280 -37.68 -15.66 -24.30
CA ASN A 280 -37.78 -16.85 -25.18
C ASN A 280 -36.90 -18.05 -24.73
N GLY A 281 -36.98 -18.42 -23.45
CA GLY A 281 -36.30 -19.62 -22.92
C GLY A 281 -34.78 -19.50 -22.70
N GLN A 282 -34.21 -18.30 -22.82
CA GLN A 282 -32.88 -17.95 -22.30
C GLN A 282 -33.04 -17.12 -21.04
N PHE A 283 -32.13 -17.37 -20.10
CA PHE A 283 -32.10 -16.67 -18.84
C PHE A 283 -30.72 -16.07 -18.60
N ALA A 284 -30.67 -14.92 -17.95
CA ALA A 284 -29.46 -14.30 -17.42
C ALA A 284 -29.78 -13.74 -16.03
N ALA A 285 -28.77 -13.39 -15.25
CA ALA A 285 -28.98 -12.62 -14.03
C ALA A 285 -27.85 -11.66 -13.75
N THR A 286 -28.19 -10.61 -13.03
CA THR A 286 -27.23 -9.67 -12.44
C THR A 286 -27.59 -9.37 -10.99
N ARG A 287 -26.60 -9.00 -10.20
CA ARG A 287 -26.77 -8.59 -8.81
C ARG A 287 -27.11 -7.10 -8.78
N VAL A 288 -28.07 -6.72 -7.94
CA VAL A 288 -28.53 -5.33 -7.83
C VAL A 288 -28.45 -4.87 -6.39
N GLY A 289 -27.68 -3.81 -6.15
CA GLY A 289 -27.68 -3.08 -4.88
C GLY A 289 -28.48 -1.78 -5.02
N PHE A 290 -29.51 -1.59 -4.19
CA PHE A 290 -30.25 -0.32 -4.19
C PHE A 290 -29.42 0.77 -3.51
N ARG A 291 -28.86 1.67 -4.32
CA ARG A 291 -28.10 2.82 -3.82
C ARG A 291 -28.21 4.01 -4.78
N GLN A 292 -28.02 5.22 -4.25
CA GLN A 292 -28.00 6.45 -5.05
C GLN A 292 -26.78 7.28 -4.67
N VAL A 293 -25.92 7.58 -5.66
CA VAL A 293 -24.69 8.36 -5.51
C VAL A 293 -24.94 9.78 -6.02
N GLU A 294 -24.58 10.78 -5.23
CA GLU A 294 -24.90 12.17 -5.55
C GLU A 294 -23.79 13.12 -5.09
N LEU A 295 -23.54 14.16 -5.89
CA LEU A 295 -22.85 15.35 -5.43
C LEU A 295 -23.91 16.36 -4.93
N LYS A 296 -24.08 16.47 -3.61
CA LYS A 296 -25.13 17.28 -2.99
C LYS A 296 -24.56 18.11 -1.85
N ASP A 297 -24.84 19.42 -1.88
CA ASP A 297 -24.31 20.41 -0.93
C ASP A 297 -22.77 20.48 -0.90
N GLY A 298 -22.12 20.19 -2.03
CA GLY A 298 -20.67 20.17 -2.14
C GLY A 298 -19.99 18.92 -1.56
N LEU A 299 -20.75 17.85 -1.31
CA LEU A 299 -20.26 16.60 -0.75
C LEU A 299 -20.72 15.40 -1.60
N ILE A 300 -19.88 14.37 -1.68
CA ILE A 300 -20.25 13.04 -2.19
C ILE A 300 -21.11 12.38 -1.12
N LYS A 301 -22.33 12.01 -1.51
CA LYS A 301 -23.28 11.31 -0.65
C LYS A 301 -23.73 10.02 -1.31
N VAL A 302 -23.93 8.99 -0.48
CA VAL A 302 -24.63 7.76 -0.87
C VAL A 302 -25.85 7.61 0.01
N ASN A 303 -27.03 7.44 -0.61
CA ASN A 303 -28.31 7.33 0.09
C ASN A 303 -28.59 8.51 1.04
N GLY A 304 -28.16 9.71 0.64
CA GLY A 304 -28.30 10.94 1.41
C GLY A 304 -27.26 11.17 2.52
N GLN A 305 -26.34 10.23 2.76
CA GLN A 305 -25.29 10.33 3.79
C GLN A 305 -23.92 10.62 3.18
N ARG A 306 -23.12 11.48 3.83
CA ARG A 306 -21.72 11.71 3.47
C ARG A 306 -20.95 10.42 3.72
N ILE A 307 -20.11 10.03 2.76
CA ILE A 307 -19.19 8.89 2.92
C ILE A 307 -17.75 9.36 3.11
N LEU A 308 -16.94 8.52 3.76
CA LEU A 308 -15.50 8.67 3.81
C LEU A 308 -14.83 7.50 3.07
N LEU A 309 -14.01 7.79 2.07
CA LEU A 309 -13.22 6.79 1.34
C LEU A 309 -11.98 6.42 2.15
N LYS A 310 -11.94 5.16 2.60
CA LYS A 310 -10.83 4.53 3.32
C LYS A 310 -10.24 3.47 2.40
N GLY A 311 -9.52 3.91 1.38
CA GLY A 311 -9.10 3.07 0.26
C GLY A 311 -7.60 2.77 0.22
N ALA A 312 -7.24 1.93 -0.74
CA ALA A 312 -5.89 1.66 -1.21
C ALA A 312 -5.91 1.51 -2.74
N ASN A 313 -4.87 1.97 -3.41
CA ASN A 313 -4.63 1.64 -4.82
C ASN A 313 -4.16 0.18 -4.90
N ARG A 314 -4.67 -0.58 -5.86
CA ARG A 314 -4.36 -2.01 -5.99
C ARG A 314 -4.17 -2.38 -7.46
N HIS A 315 -2.95 -2.74 -7.83
CA HIS A 315 -2.71 -3.40 -9.11
C HIS A 315 -3.02 -4.90 -9.05
N GLU A 316 -3.34 -5.47 -10.21
CA GLU A 316 -3.43 -6.92 -10.39
C GLU A 316 -2.02 -7.50 -10.54
N HIS A 317 -1.42 -7.94 -9.43
CA HIS A 317 -0.09 -8.55 -9.40
C HIS A 317 -0.07 -9.83 -8.56
N HIS A 318 0.81 -10.75 -8.91
CA HIS A 318 1.12 -11.94 -8.15
C HIS A 318 2.60 -12.30 -8.35
N PRO A 319 3.38 -12.58 -7.29
CA PRO A 319 4.84 -12.69 -7.36
C PRO A 319 5.33 -13.84 -8.25
N ASN A 320 4.50 -14.84 -8.54
CA ASN A 320 4.86 -15.97 -9.41
C ASN A 320 4.20 -15.94 -10.80
N SER A 321 3.12 -15.18 -10.99
CA SER A 321 2.33 -15.20 -12.25
C SER A 321 2.09 -13.82 -12.84
N GLY A 322 2.71 -12.77 -12.28
CA GLY A 322 2.62 -11.40 -12.75
C GLY A 322 1.18 -10.93 -12.73
N ARG A 323 0.70 -10.41 -13.87
CA ARG A 323 -0.67 -9.91 -14.00
C ARG A 323 -1.75 -10.99 -14.05
N SER A 324 -1.38 -12.27 -14.15
CA SER A 324 -2.34 -13.38 -14.12
C SER A 324 -2.58 -13.86 -12.68
N ALA A 325 -3.12 -12.99 -11.84
CA ALA A 325 -3.38 -13.26 -10.44
C ALA A 325 -4.55 -14.27 -10.27
N PRO A 326 -4.38 -15.36 -9.50
CA PRO A 326 -5.47 -16.31 -9.25
C PRO A 326 -6.65 -15.67 -8.51
N TYR A 327 -7.88 -16.09 -8.82
CA TYR A 327 -9.10 -15.54 -8.19
C TYR A 327 -9.07 -15.62 -6.66
N GLU A 328 -8.70 -16.75 -6.07
CA GLU A 328 -8.66 -16.91 -4.60
C GLU A 328 -7.61 -15.98 -3.96
N PHE A 329 -6.53 -15.65 -4.67
CA PHE A 329 -5.53 -14.70 -4.21
C PHE A 329 -6.09 -13.27 -4.19
N MET A 330 -6.76 -12.87 -5.28
CA MET A 330 -7.44 -11.57 -5.33
C MET A 330 -8.56 -11.45 -4.29
N LYS A 331 -9.32 -12.52 -4.06
CA LYS A 331 -10.36 -12.56 -3.03
C LYS A 331 -9.78 -12.41 -1.63
N GLN A 332 -8.63 -13.03 -1.36
CA GLN A 332 -7.95 -12.91 -0.08
C GLN A 332 -7.50 -11.47 0.19
N ASP A 333 -7.08 -10.72 -0.83
CA ASP A 333 -6.80 -9.29 -0.71
C ASP A 333 -8.02 -8.52 -0.21
N LEU A 334 -9.17 -8.73 -0.85
CA LEU A 334 -10.39 -8.01 -0.49
C LEU A 334 -10.86 -8.36 0.93
N ILE A 335 -10.72 -9.62 1.34
CA ILE A 335 -10.98 -10.04 2.72
C ILE A 335 -10.03 -9.34 3.68
N MET A 336 -8.74 -9.31 3.37
CA MET A 336 -7.72 -8.67 4.21
C MET A 336 -7.97 -7.15 4.32
N MET A 337 -8.32 -6.47 3.23
CA MET A 337 -8.71 -5.07 3.24
C MET A 337 -9.87 -4.80 4.19
N LYS A 338 -10.91 -5.64 4.18
CA LYS A 338 -12.03 -5.55 5.13
C LYS A 338 -11.59 -5.74 6.56
N GLN A 339 -10.76 -6.75 6.80
CA GLN A 339 -10.21 -7.06 8.12
C GLN A 339 -9.39 -5.90 8.69
N HIS A 340 -8.81 -5.05 7.83
CA HIS A 340 -8.00 -3.88 8.21
C HIS A 340 -8.74 -2.54 8.05
N ASN A 341 -10.08 -2.54 8.15
CA ASN A 341 -10.94 -1.34 8.18
C ASN A 341 -11.06 -0.53 6.86
N LEU A 342 -10.63 -1.08 5.71
CA LEU A 342 -10.81 -0.43 4.41
C LEU A 342 -12.25 -0.62 3.87
N ASN A 343 -12.72 0.35 3.09
CA ASN A 343 -14.08 0.37 2.54
C ASN A 343 -14.19 0.73 1.04
N ALA A 344 -13.08 0.80 0.31
CA ALA A 344 -13.07 0.89 -1.16
C ALA A 344 -12.35 -0.31 -1.84
N LEU A 345 -12.90 -0.90 -2.94
CA LEU A 345 -12.51 -2.08 -3.82
C LEU A 345 -13.67 -3.13 -4.20
N PRO A 346 -13.54 -4.30 -4.91
CA PRO A 346 -14.71 -5.01 -5.52
C PRO A 346 -15.76 -5.83 -4.69
N ASP A 347 -16.86 -6.18 -5.39
CA ASP A 347 -18.27 -6.47 -4.98
C ASP A 347 -18.56 -7.88 -4.40
N GLU A 348 -19.67 -7.98 -3.65
CA GLU A 348 -20.12 -8.97 -2.64
C GLU A 348 -19.65 -8.68 -1.19
N LEU A 349 -18.42 -8.20 -0.98
CA LEU A 349 -17.90 -7.85 0.36
C LEU A 349 -18.26 -6.42 0.81
N GLY A 350 -18.79 -5.60 -0.09
CA GLY A 350 -19.27 -4.25 0.19
C GLY A 350 -18.18 -3.20 0.20
N PHE A 351 -17.92 -2.56 -0.93
CA PHE A 351 -16.81 -1.63 -1.05
C PHE A 351 -17.11 -0.57 -2.12
N TRP A 352 -16.64 0.65 -1.92
CA TRP A 352 -16.72 1.73 -2.90
C TRP A 352 -15.63 1.57 -3.97
N ILE A 353 -15.96 1.58 -5.26
CA ILE A 353 -14.95 1.52 -6.32
C ILE A 353 -14.92 2.84 -7.09
N ILE A 354 -13.69 3.33 -7.27
CA ILE A 354 -13.31 4.25 -8.33
C ILE A 354 -12.77 3.35 -9.45
N ASP A 355 -13.55 3.20 -10.52
CA ASP A 355 -13.20 2.29 -11.61
C ASP A 355 -12.61 3.10 -12.77
N GLU A 356 -11.48 2.65 -13.29
CA GLU A 356 -10.59 3.48 -14.09
C GLU A 356 -10.49 3.05 -15.55
N ALA A 357 -10.50 4.05 -16.44
CA ALA A 357 -10.18 3.83 -17.84
C ALA A 357 -8.70 3.54 -17.99
N ASP A 358 -8.37 2.60 -18.88
CA ASP A 358 -7.01 2.10 -19.09
C ASP A 358 -6.14 3.10 -19.87
N ILE A 359 -5.91 4.29 -19.29
CA ILE A 359 -5.24 5.43 -19.90
C ILE A 359 -4.18 5.93 -18.93
N GLU A 360 -2.91 5.81 -19.34
CA GLU A 360 -1.76 6.33 -18.61
C GLU A 360 -0.62 6.65 -19.60
N CYS A 361 -0.10 7.88 -19.59
CA CYS A 361 0.88 8.30 -20.60
C CYS A 361 1.87 9.39 -20.17
N HIS A 362 2.19 9.50 -18.88
CA HIS A 362 3.06 10.57 -18.36
C HIS A 362 4.50 10.52 -18.91
N GLY A 363 4.94 9.43 -19.54
CA GLY A 363 6.27 9.32 -20.14
C GLY A 363 6.62 10.39 -21.18
N PHE A 364 5.63 11.06 -21.79
CA PHE A 364 5.86 12.21 -22.67
C PHE A 364 6.48 13.42 -21.94
N GLU A 365 6.31 13.51 -20.62
CA GLU A 365 6.89 14.56 -19.79
C GLU A 365 8.42 14.59 -19.94
N LEU A 366 9.07 13.42 -20.03
CA LEU A 366 10.52 13.32 -20.17
C LEU A 366 11.05 13.96 -21.46
N ILE A 367 10.30 13.86 -22.55
CA ILE A 367 10.65 14.50 -23.83
C ILE A 367 10.59 16.01 -23.68
N CYS A 368 9.53 16.50 -23.02
CA CYS A 368 9.35 17.90 -22.74
C CYS A 368 10.40 18.44 -21.77
N ASP A 369 10.75 17.70 -20.71
CA ASP A 369 11.80 18.06 -19.75
C ASP A 369 13.16 18.15 -20.44
N ALA A 370 13.51 17.18 -21.30
CA ALA A 370 14.75 17.20 -22.06
C ALA A 370 14.86 18.42 -23.00
N ALA A 371 13.73 18.93 -23.49
CA ALA A 371 13.66 20.12 -24.33
C ALA A 371 13.77 21.45 -23.54
N LEU A 372 13.62 21.42 -22.20
CA LEU A 372 13.70 22.61 -21.38
C LEU A 372 15.12 23.22 -21.34
N PRO A 373 15.23 24.56 -21.27
CA PRO A 373 16.53 25.22 -21.04
C PRO A 373 17.12 24.79 -19.69
N ALA A 374 18.45 24.81 -19.57
CA ALA A 374 19.15 24.34 -18.37
C ALA A 374 18.68 25.03 -17.06
N SER A 375 18.27 26.30 -17.13
CA SER A 375 17.72 27.02 -15.98
C SER A 375 16.36 26.48 -15.52
N ALA A 376 15.52 26.00 -16.43
CA ALA A 376 14.23 25.39 -16.08
C ALA A 376 14.42 23.95 -15.61
N ARG A 377 15.33 23.17 -16.23
CA ARG A 377 15.70 21.83 -15.73
C ARG A 377 16.31 21.82 -14.33
N ALA A 378 16.89 22.93 -13.90
CA ALA A 378 17.41 23.09 -12.55
C ALA A 378 16.33 23.30 -11.47
N LEU A 379 15.07 23.57 -11.85
CA LEU A 379 13.97 23.68 -10.90
C LEU A 379 13.61 22.31 -10.31
N PRO A 380 13.01 22.26 -9.11
CA PRO A 380 12.43 21.03 -8.56
C PRO A 380 11.38 20.41 -9.50
N PHE A 381 11.27 19.07 -9.51
CA PHE A 381 10.37 18.32 -10.41
C PHE A 381 8.95 18.94 -10.51
N TRP A 382 8.28 19.17 -9.39
CA TRP A 382 6.92 19.73 -9.37
C TRP A 382 6.80 21.16 -9.90
N GLU A 383 7.87 21.96 -9.82
CA GLU A 383 7.91 23.28 -10.45
C GLU A 383 8.19 23.16 -11.96
N ARG A 384 8.94 22.13 -12.37
CA ARG A 384 9.17 21.83 -13.80
C ARG A 384 7.93 21.31 -14.50
N LYS A 385 7.09 20.54 -13.79
CA LYS A 385 5.86 19.93 -14.31
C LYS A 385 4.94 20.96 -14.99
N GLN A 386 4.89 22.18 -14.45
CA GLN A 386 4.14 23.31 -15.03
C GLN A 386 4.58 23.72 -16.44
N PHE A 387 5.83 23.40 -16.83
CA PHE A 387 6.38 23.70 -18.15
C PHE A 387 6.34 22.48 -19.09
N THR A 388 6.22 21.27 -18.55
CA THR A 388 6.26 20.02 -19.32
C THR A 388 4.87 19.48 -19.64
N ASP A 389 3.88 19.62 -18.75
CA ASP A 389 2.51 19.11 -18.96
C ASP A 389 1.81 19.75 -20.17
N GLU A 390 1.93 21.07 -20.31
CA GLU A 390 1.25 21.83 -21.36
C GLU A 390 1.68 21.42 -22.78
N PRO A 391 2.98 21.23 -23.08
CA PRO A 391 3.38 20.62 -24.35
C PRO A 391 3.20 19.10 -24.40
N ALA A 392 3.26 18.37 -23.27
CA ALA A 392 3.15 16.91 -23.27
C ALA A 392 1.74 16.41 -23.64
N LYS A 393 0.68 17.13 -23.24
CA LYS A 393 -0.69 16.77 -23.64
C LYS A 393 -0.91 16.77 -25.16
N ASP A 394 -0.12 17.51 -25.93
CA ASP A 394 -0.27 17.61 -27.39
C ASP A 394 0.16 16.33 -28.12
N PHE A 395 0.83 15.39 -27.45
CA PHE A 395 1.12 14.07 -28.01
C PHE A 395 -0.14 13.21 -28.14
N THR A 396 -0.98 13.16 -27.10
CA THR A 396 -2.15 12.26 -27.00
C THR A 396 -3.42 12.99 -26.54
N SER A 397 -3.48 13.44 -25.28
CA SER A 397 -4.70 13.89 -24.61
C SER A 397 -5.36 15.15 -25.19
N ASN A 398 -4.58 15.99 -25.87
CA ASN A 398 -5.06 17.15 -26.62
C ASN A 398 -4.95 16.95 -28.14
N ASN A 399 -4.45 15.79 -28.61
CA ASN A 399 -4.30 15.48 -30.03
C ASN A 399 -5.60 14.86 -30.58
N PRO A 400 -6.24 15.47 -31.60
CA PRO A 400 -7.51 14.95 -32.15
C PRO A 400 -7.37 13.59 -32.84
N GLU A 401 -6.18 13.17 -33.26
CA GLU A 401 -5.96 11.83 -33.84
C GLU A 401 -6.17 10.70 -32.82
N TRP A 402 -5.97 10.99 -31.53
CA TRP A 402 -6.13 10.03 -30.41
C TRP A 402 -7.54 10.03 -29.81
N ARG A 403 -8.44 10.84 -30.38
CA ARG A 403 -9.77 11.07 -29.83
C ARG A 403 -10.56 9.77 -29.65
N ASP A 404 -10.55 8.92 -30.68
CA ASP A 404 -11.33 7.69 -30.68
C ASP A 404 -10.69 6.65 -29.74
N ALA A 405 -9.36 6.57 -29.67
CA ALA A 405 -8.66 5.66 -28.76
C ALA A 405 -8.94 5.95 -27.27
N ASN A 406 -9.08 7.23 -26.91
CA ASN A 406 -9.45 7.66 -25.55
C ASN A 406 -10.93 7.37 -25.25
N LEU A 407 -11.83 7.69 -26.18
CA LEU A 407 -13.25 7.39 -26.02
C LEU A 407 -13.49 5.89 -25.88
N ASP A 408 -12.83 5.08 -26.70
CA ASP A 408 -13.00 3.64 -26.73
C ASP A 408 -12.78 3.01 -25.33
N ARG A 409 -11.71 3.40 -24.63
CA ARG A 409 -11.42 2.93 -23.27
C ARG A 409 -12.49 3.33 -22.26
N ALA A 410 -13.02 4.56 -22.35
CA ALA A 410 -14.15 5.00 -21.53
C ALA A 410 -15.44 4.22 -21.85
N GLN A 411 -15.68 3.94 -23.13
CA GLN A 411 -16.84 3.16 -23.58
C GLN A 411 -16.80 1.75 -23.02
N HIS A 412 -15.67 1.07 -23.20
CA HIS A 412 -15.46 -0.28 -22.68
C HIS A 412 -15.56 -0.35 -21.16
N LEU A 413 -15.03 0.64 -20.42
CA LEU A 413 -15.20 0.75 -18.97
C LEU A 413 -16.68 0.79 -18.57
N VAL A 414 -17.42 1.80 -19.06
CA VAL A 414 -18.80 2.01 -18.61
C VAL A 414 -19.70 0.86 -19.04
N HIS A 415 -19.56 0.35 -20.27
CA HIS A 415 -20.41 -0.75 -20.73
C HIS A 415 -20.19 -2.02 -19.93
N ARG A 416 -18.93 -2.37 -19.63
CA ARG A 416 -18.58 -3.57 -18.84
C ARG A 416 -19.15 -3.50 -17.42
N ASP A 417 -18.93 -2.36 -16.74
CA ASP A 417 -19.02 -2.31 -15.26
C ASP A 417 -20.25 -1.58 -14.70
N LYS A 418 -21.08 -0.95 -15.55
CA LYS A 418 -22.27 -0.16 -15.13
C LYS A 418 -23.29 -0.91 -14.27
N LEU A 419 -23.27 -2.24 -14.23
CA LEU A 419 -24.19 -3.04 -13.42
C LEU A 419 -23.73 -3.20 -11.96
N HIS A 420 -22.47 -2.88 -11.64
CA HIS A 420 -21.93 -3.08 -10.30
C HIS A 420 -22.35 -1.96 -9.33
N PRO A 421 -23.05 -2.26 -8.22
CA PRO A 421 -23.41 -1.28 -7.21
C PRO A 421 -22.22 -0.78 -6.39
N SER A 422 -21.07 -1.44 -6.47
CA SER A 422 -19.81 -1.02 -5.84
C SER A 422 -19.16 0.18 -6.52
N VAL A 423 -19.19 0.24 -7.85
CA VAL A 423 -18.61 1.35 -8.63
C VAL A 423 -19.40 2.62 -8.39
N ILE A 424 -18.87 3.58 -7.63
CA ILE A 424 -19.52 4.88 -7.35
C ILE A 424 -19.01 6.00 -8.26
N ILE A 425 -17.80 5.83 -8.80
CA ILE A 425 -17.05 6.87 -9.51
C ILE A 425 -16.38 6.24 -10.74
N TRP A 426 -16.44 6.93 -11.88
CA TRP A 426 -15.65 6.63 -13.07
C TRP A 426 -14.40 7.51 -13.09
N SER A 427 -13.20 6.92 -13.14
CA SER A 427 -11.93 7.61 -13.38
C SER A 427 -11.61 7.59 -14.88
N LEU A 428 -11.16 8.73 -15.42
CA LEU A 428 -10.80 8.84 -16.84
C LEU A 428 -9.41 8.27 -17.18
N GLY A 429 -8.66 7.79 -16.19
CA GLY A 429 -7.27 7.36 -16.32
C GLY A 429 -6.39 8.05 -15.30
N ASN A 430 -5.08 7.81 -15.40
CA ASN A 430 -4.07 8.32 -14.48
C ASN A 430 -2.97 9.09 -15.23
N GLU A 431 -2.53 10.21 -14.67
CA GLU A 431 -1.35 10.97 -15.13
C GLU A 431 -1.21 11.13 -16.67
N SER A 432 -2.32 11.32 -17.38
CA SER A 432 -2.33 11.46 -18.83
C SER A 432 -2.50 12.92 -19.28
N PHE A 433 -2.16 13.88 -18.42
CA PHE A 433 -2.38 15.31 -18.66
C PHE A 433 -3.87 15.66 -18.90
N TYR A 434 -4.23 16.93 -19.06
CA TYR A 434 -5.61 17.32 -19.32
C TYR A 434 -5.78 18.00 -20.69
N GLY A 435 -6.71 17.50 -21.51
CA GLY A 435 -6.89 17.92 -22.90
C GLY A 435 -8.29 17.59 -23.47
N GLN A 436 -8.53 17.95 -24.74
CA GLN A 436 -9.86 17.83 -25.36
C GLN A 436 -10.44 16.41 -25.40
N ASN A 437 -9.60 15.37 -25.39
CA ASN A 437 -10.07 13.99 -25.43
C ASN A 437 -10.73 13.57 -24.11
N HIS A 438 -10.19 14.03 -22.97
CA HIS A 438 -10.82 13.85 -21.65
C HIS A 438 -12.17 14.56 -21.56
N THR A 439 -12.28 15.80 -22.06
CA THR A 439 -13.56 16.52 -22.14
C THR A 439 -14.61 15.69 -22.86
N ALA A 440 -14.24 15.07 -23.98
CA ALA A 440 -15.16 14.27 -24.75
C ALA A 440 -15.54 12.94 -24.07
N MET A 441 -14.64 12.34 -23.30
CA MET A 441 -14.96 11.20 -22.44
C MET A 441 -16.00 11.60 -21.38
N ILE A 442 -15.79 12.73 -20.69
CA ILE A 442 -16.73 13.24 -19.68
C ILE A 442 -18.12 13.45 -20.27
N GLU A 443 -18.20 14.12 -21.42
CA GLU A 443 -19.48 14.38 -22.11
C GLU A 443 -20.18 13.07 -22.48
N TRP A 444 -19.44 12.07 -22.99
CA TRP A 444 -20.00 10.77 -23.32
C TRP A 444 -20.47 10.00 -22.08
N ILE A 445 -19.64 9.92 -21.03
CA ILE A 445 -19.97 9.21 -19.78
C ILE A 445 -21.22 9.82 -19.15
N ARG A 446 -21.30 11.15 -19.01
CA ARG A 446 -22.48 11.81 -18.43
C ARG A 446 -23.76 11.54 -19.23
N ALA A 447 -23.65 11.40 -20.55
CA ALA A 447 -24.80 11.06 -21.39
C ALA A 447 -25.24 9.59 -21.25
N GLN A 448 -24.31 8.67 -20.99
CA GLN A 448 -24.60 7.24 -20.85
C GLN A 448 -24.99 6.82 -19.43
N ASP A 449 -24.28 7.31 -18.43
CA ASP A 449 -24.48 6.94 -17.03
C ASP A 449 -24.51 8.18 -16.11
N PRO A 450 -25.70 8.74 -15.84
CA PRO A 450 -25.84 9.84 -14.91
C PRO A 450 -25.87 9.40 -13.43
N THR A 451 -25.70 8.11 -13.13
CA THR A 451 -25.90 7.55 -11.77
C THR A 451 -24.61 7.48 -10.93
N ARG A 452 -23.48 7.88 -11.52
CA ARG A 452 -22.15 7.87 -10.91
C ARG A 452 -21.45 9.21 -11.13
N LEU A 453 -20.47 9.47 -10.29
CA LEU A 453 -19.64 10.68 -10.39
C LEU A 453 -18.44 10.41 -11.30
N ILE A 454 -17.79 11.47 -11.79
CA ILE A 454 -16.61 11.39 -12.64
C ILE A 454 -15.41 12.01 -11.92
N HIS A 455 -14.28 11.31 -11.96
CA HIS A 455 -12.99 11.65 -11.38
C HIS A 455 -11.91 11.77 -12.47
N TYR A 456 -11.03 12.76 -12.35
CA TYR A 456 -9.77 12.83 -13.07
C TYR A 456 -8.84 13.85 -12.39
N GLU A 457 -7.67 13.40 -11.92
CA GLU A 457 -6.74 14.23 -11.14
C GLU A 457 -6.18 15.43 -11.93
N PRO A 458 -5.76 15.29 -13.21
CA PRO A 458 -5.18 16.42 -13.94
C PRO A 458 -6.15 17.58 -14.23
N ASP A 459 -7.46 17.43 -13.99
CA ASP A 459 -8.39 18.57 -13.88
C ASP A 459 -8.36 19.13 -12.44
N HIS A 460 -7.21 19.67 -12.01
CA HIS A 460 -6.96 20.14 -10.63
C HIS A 460 -7.99 21.19 -10.12
N ASP A 461 -8.56 21.98 -11.05
CA ASP A 461 -9.60 22.96 -10.75
C ASP A 461 -11.00 22.35 -10.65
N ALA A 462 -11.14 21.06 -10.90
CA ALA A 462 -12.37 20.31 -11.03
C ALA A 462 -13.39 21.05 -11.91
N LYS A 463 -12.97 21.50 -13.11
CA LYS A 463 -13.82 22.28 -14.01
C LYS A 463 -14.96 21.44 -14.55
N LEU A 464 -14.68 20.21 -14.97
CA LEU A 464 -15.65 19.31 -15.59
C LEU A 464 -15.95 18.07 -14.75
N VAL A 465 -15.02 17.63 -13.90
CA VAL A 465 -15.18 16.46 -13.02
C VAL A 465 -15.96 16.81 -11.73
N ASP A 466 -16.40 15.83 -10.96
CA ASP A 466 -17.34 16.04 -9.84
C ASP A 466 -16.66 16.25 -8.47
N MET A 467 -15.34 16.12 -8.40
CA MET A 467 -14.53 16.32 -7.21
C MET A 467 -13.18 16.92 -7.55
N HIS A 468 -12.56 17.61 -6.60
CA HIS A 468 -11.12 17.85 -6.66
C HIS A 468 -10.41 16.54 -6.31
N SER A 469 -9.38 16.21 -7.07
CA SER A 469 -8.51 15.10 -6.78
C SER A 469 -7.07 15.55 -6.89
N GLU A 470 -6.24 15.05 -5.99
CA GLU A 470 -4.83 15.42 -5.87
C GLU A 470 -4.02 14.23 -5.37
N MET A 471 -2.76 14.17 -5.79
CA MET A 471 -1.79 13.15 -5.35
C MET A 471 -0.78 13.76 -4.36
N TYR A 472 -0.47 13.04 -3.28
CA TYR A 472 0.67 13.31 -2.37
C TYR A 472 0.71 14.72 -1.73
N GLN A 473 -0.44 15.37 -1.55
CA GLN A 473 -0.57 16.69 -0.93
C GLN A 473 -0.24 16.67 0.56
N ASN A 474 0.38 17.73 1.10
CA ASN A 474 0.62 17.82 2.55
C ASN A 474 -0.69 17.92 3.34
N VAL A 475 -0.68 17.43 4.58
CA VAL A 475 -1.79 17.58 5.53
C VAL A 475 -2.20 19.06 5.70
N THR A 476 -1.25 19.99 5.73
CA THR A 476 -1.54 21.42 5.86
C THR A 476 -2.29 21.99 4.65
N ASP A 477 -2.01 21.46 3.46
CA ASP A 477 -2.58 21.94 2.19
C ASP A 477 -4.03 21.47 2.06
N ILE A 478 -4.31 20.21 2.41
CA ILE A 478 -5.70 19.70 2.45
C ILE A 478 -6.53 20.40 3.54
N MET A 479 -5.93 20.74 4.69
CA MET A 479 -6.63 21.54 5.71
C MET A 479 -6.91 22.97 5.24
N ALA A 480 -6.07 23.52 4.37
CA ALA A 480 -6.28 24.83 3.76
C ALA A 480 -7.38 24.77 2.69
N PHE A 481 -7.47 23.67 1.94
CA PHE A 481 -8.52 23.44 0.94
C PHE A 481 -9.93 23.61 1.52
N ASP A 482 -10.26 22.97 2.66
CA ASP A 482 -11.60 23.08 3.27
C ASP A 482 -11.98 24.51 3.69
N LYS A 483 -10.96 25.30 4.04
CA LYS A 483 -11.13 26.70 4.45
C LYS A 483 -11.39 27.62 3.27
N ASP A 484 -10.96 27.24 2.06
CA ASP A 484 -11.19 28.02 0.85
C ASP A 484 -12.65 27.89 0.37
N LYS A 485 -13.41 28.97 0.55
CA LYS A 485 -14.82 29.03 0.13
C LYS A 485 -15.01 29.09 -1.38
N SER A 486 -13.95 29.26 -2.16
CA SER A 486 -14.00 29.15 -3.62
C SER A 486 -14.19 27.69 -4.07
N LYS A 487 -13.68 26.73 -3.29
CA LYS A 487 -13.83 25.29 -3.54
C LYS A 487 -15.26 24.86 -3.18
N LYS A 488 -15.99 24.35 -4.18
CA LYS A 488 -17.41 23.95 -4.06
C LYS A 488 -17.64 22.44 -4.18
N LYS A 489 -16.59 21.70 -4.52
CA LYS A 489 -16.58 20.25 -4.68
C LYS A 489 -15.65 19.67 -3.59
N PRO A 490 -15.88 18.42 -3.14
CA PRO A 490 -15.03 17.82 -2.13
C PRO A 490 -13.65 17.50 -2.69
N LEU A 491 -12.70 17.28 -1.79
CA LEU A 491 -11.37 16.76 -2.10
C LEU A 491 -11.30 15.28 -1.75
N ILE A 492 -10.84 14.48 -2.71
CA ILE A 492 -10.41 13.10 -2.55
C ILE A 492 -8.91 13.05 -2.87
N LEU A 493 -8.12 12.33 -2.07
CA LEU A 493 -6.74 12.04 -2.47
C LEU A 493 -6.73 10.71 -3.23
N CYS A 494 -6.66 10.75 -4.57
CA CYS A 494 -6.56 9.50 -5.34
C CYS A 494 -5.29 8.72 -4.98
N GLU A 495 -4.22 9.42 -4.57
CA GLU A 495 -3.02 8.81 -4.01
C GLU A 495 -2.49 9.65 -2.83
N TYR A 496 -2.19 9.00 -1.71
CA TYR A 496 -1.52 9.62 -0.56
C TYR A 496 -0.76 8.56 0.23
N LEU A 497 0.03 9.00 1.22
CA LEU A 497 0.80 8.12 2.12
C LEU A 497 1.61 7.05 1.36
N HIS A 498 2.50 7.48 0.47
CA HIS A 498 3.34 6.56 -0.31
C HIS A 498 4.09 5.57 0.60
N ALA A 499 3.83 4.28 0.46
CA ALA A 499 4.19 3.23 1.41
C ALA A 499 5.51 2.51 1.08
N MET A 500 6.28 3.02 0.13
CA MET A 500 7.59 2.47 -0.25
C MET A 500 8.57 2.37 0.92
N GLY A 501 9.24 1.22 0.98
CA GLY A 501 10.23 0.93 2.01
C GLY A 501 9.64 0.93 3.42
N THR A 502 10.41 1.36 4.41
CA THR A 502 9.93 1.46 5.81
C THR A 502 9.08 2.71 5.99
N GLY A 503 7.82 2.53 6.40
CA GLY A 503 6.82 3.60 6.51
C GLY A 503 5.45 3.13 6.03
N PRO A 504 4.49 4.03 5.74
CA PRO A 504 4.61 5.49 5.77
C PRO A 504 4.43 6.09 7.18
N GLY A 505 5.06 7.24 7.42
CA GLY A 505 4.78 8.09 8.58
C GLY A 505 3.55 9.01 8.38
N ASN A 506 3.10 9.66 9.45
CA ASN A 506 2.05 10.70 9.46
C ASN A 506 0.63 10.23 9.07
N ILE A 507 0.34 8.93 9.13
CA ILE A 507 -0.99 8.39 8.80
C ILE A 507 -2.08 9.05 9.64
N LYS A 508 -1.82 9.23 10.94
CA LYS A 508 -2.77 9.81 11.90
C LYS A 508 -3.28 11.18 11.43
N GLU A 509 -2.35 12.03 11.01
CA GLU A 509 -2.59 13.44 10.72
C GLU A 509 -3.53 13.59 9.51
N TYR A 510 -3.41 12.74 8.48
CA TYR A 510 -4.37 12.70 7.38
C TYR A 510 -5.75 12.20 7.81
N ILE A 511 -5.80 11.07 8.51
CA ILE A 511 -7.09 10.47 8.89
C ILE A 511 -7.87 11.39 9.84
N ASP A 512 -7.20 12.02 10.80
CA ASP A 512 -7.84 13.01 11.66
C ASP A 512 -8.36 14.21 10.86
N ALA A 513 -7.62 14.69 9.86
CA ALA A 513 -8.08 15.77 9.00
C ALA A 513 -9.34 15.39 8.21
N PHE A 514 -9.43 14.16 7.68
CA PHE A 514 -10.60 13.66 6.97
C PHE A 514 -11.89 13.60 7.81
N TYR A 515 -11.75 13.33 9.12
CA TYR A 515 -12.88 13.37 10.05
C TYR A 515 -13.18 14.78 10.59
N ALA A 516 -12.18 15.66 10.64
CA ALA A 516 -12.35 17.03 11.13
C ALA A 516 -12.98 17.99 10.10
N TYR A 517 -12.72 17.77 8.81
CA TYR A 517 -13.10 18.68 7.73
C TYR A 517 -14.08 18.01 6.74
N PRO A 518 -15.35 18.45 6.66
CA PRO A 518 -16.37 17.77 5.87
C PRO A 518 -16.04 17.63 4.38
N SER A 519 -15.38 18.62 3.77
CA SER A 519 -15.04 18.58 2.34
C SER A 519 -13.91 17.60 2.00
N LEU A 520 -13.13 17.15 2.99
CA LEU A 520 -12.07 16.16 2.82
C LEU A 520 -12.68 14.76 2.99
N GLN A 521 -12.98 14.09 1.88
CA GLN A 521 -13.76 12.84 1.90
C GLN A 521 -12.90 11.58 1.77
N GLY A 522 -11.63 11.67 2.17
CA GLY A 522 -10.72 10.53 2.27
C GLY A 522 -9.82 10.38 1.05
N GLY A 523 -9.35 9.15 0.83
CA GLY A 523 -8.42 8.85 -0.25
C GLY A 523 -7.97 7.39 -0.28
N CYS A 524 -7.07 7.10 -1.21
CA CYS A 524 -6.50 5.77 -1.43
C CYS A 524 -5.00 5.77 -1.18
N ILE A 525 -4.53 4.97 -0.21
CA ILE A 525 -3.10 4.85 0.09
C ILE A 525 -2.38 4.26 -1.13
N TRP A 526 -1.18 4.75 -1.45
CA TRP A 526 -0.33 4.17 -2.48
C TRP A 526 0.75 3.29 -1.84
N GLN A 527 0.72 1.97 -1.97
CA GLN A 527 -0.36 1.14 -2.52
C GLN A 527 -0.58 -0.15 -1.74
N TRP A 528 -1.41 -1.07 -2.24
CA TRP A 528 -1.77 -2.30 -1.52
C TRP A 528 -0.59 -3.24 -1.31
N SER A 529 0.17 -3.57 -2.36
CA SER A 529 1.23 -4.58 -2.33
C SER A 529 2.45 -4.14 -3.10
N ASN A 530 3.63 -4.57 -2.64
CA ASN A 530 4.83 -4.54 -3.47
C ASN A 530 4.65 -5.42 -4.71
N HIS A 531 5.31 -5.05 -5.80
CA HIS A 531 5.19 -5.75 -7.09
C HIS A 531 6.49 -6.46 -7.50
N GLY A 532 7.22 -7.01 -6.52
CA GLY A 532 8.36 -7.87 -6.78
C GLY A 532 7.96 -9.24 -7.32
N LEU A 533 8.89 -9.89 -8.03
CA LEU A 533 8.71 -11.21 -8.64
C LEU A 533 9.67 -12.22 -8.01
N HIS A 534 9.19 -13.41 -7.67
CA HIS A 534 10.08 -14.46 -7.17
C HIS A 534 11.02 -14.93 -8.27
N THR A 535 12.31 -14.94 -7.97
CA THR A 535 13.36 -15.39 -8.87
C THR A 535 14.52 -16.01 -8.08
N THR A 536 15.56 -16.46 -8.77
CA THR A 536 16.73 -17.06 -8.15
C THR A 536 18.03 -16.48 -8.72
N THR A 537 19.03 -16.33 -7.87
CA THR A 537 20.40 -16.00 -8.28
C THR A 537 21.00 -17.11 -9.15
N GLN A 538 22.14 -16.85 -9.80
CA GLN A 538 22.84 -17.85 -10.62
C GLN A 538 23.27 -19.10 -9.82
N ASP A 539 23.54 -18.97 -8.52
CA ASP A 539 23.87 -20.06 -7.61
C ASP A 539 22.62 -20.70 -6.93
N GLY A 540 21.41 -20.25 -7.28
CA GLY A 540 20.15 -20.88 -6.90
C GLY A 540 19.51 -20.38 -5.60
N LYS A 541 19.93 -19.23 -5.06
CA LYS A 541 19.29 -18.60 -3.90
C LYS A 541 18.02 -17.88 -4.34
N ALA A 542 16.89 -18.17 -3.67
CA ALA A 542 15.63 -17.50 -3.96
C ALA A 542 15.62 -16.08 -3.41
N PHE A 543 15.05 -15.14 -4.18
CA PHE A 543 14.85 -13.76 -3.76
C PHE A 543 13.67 -13.12 -4.51
N VAL A 544 13.26 -11.94 -4.06
CA VAL A 544 12.27 -11.09 -4.72
C VAL A 544 13.00 -10.12 -5.63
N GLY A 545 12.88 -10.31 -6.95
CA GLY A 545 13.48 -9.45 -7.96
C GLY A 545 12.59 -8.27 -8.33
N TYR A 546 13.22 -7.15 -8.67
CA TYR A 546 12.60 -5.91 -9.13
C TYR A 546 13.39 -5.34 -10.34
N GLY A 547 13.14 -4.08 -10.73
CA GLY A 547 13.75 -3.48 -11.91
C GLY A 547 15.28 -3.62 -11.94
N GLY A 548 15.81 -4.14 -13.05
CA GLY A 548 17.24 -4.41 -13.24
C GLY A 548 17.65 -5.86 -12.95
N ASP A 549 16.93 -6.61 -12.11
CA ASP A 549 17.27 -8.00 -11.77
C ASP A 549 17.00 -8.98 -12.93
N PHE A 550 16.23 -8.55 -13.93
CA PHE A 550 15.91 -9.34 -15.13
C PHE A 550 16.76 -8.95 -16.35
N GLY A 551 17.76 -8.08 -16.16
CA GLY A 551 18.60 -7.54 -17.24
C GLY A 551 17.92 -6.47 -18.08
N ASP A 552 16.80 -5.94 -17.60
CA ASP A 552 16.00 -4.90 -18.25
C ASP A 552 16.64 -3.51 -18.15
N ILE A 553 16.69 -2.81 -19.29
CA ILE A 553 17.31 -1.49 -19.43
C ILE A 553 16.48 -0.64 -20.41
N PRO A 554 16.11 0.62 -20.06
CA PRO A 554 16.28 1.27 -18.76
C PRO A 554 15.37 0.66 -17.68
N ASN A 555 15.63 0.89 -16.39
CA ASN A 555 14.74 0.48 -15.31
C ASN A 555 14.71 1.52 -14.16
N ASP A 556 13.70 1.42 -13.29
CA ASP A 556 13.51 2.30 -12.14
C ASP A 556 13.71 1.58 -10.78
N GLY A 557 14.50 0.49 -10.78
CA GLY A 557 14.95 -0.19 -9.56
C GLY A 557 13.81 -0.69 -8.65
N ASN A 558 13.93 -0.40 -7.36
CA ASN A 558 13.00 -0.82 -6.31
C ASN A 558 11.77 0.08 -6.18
N PHE A 559 11.54 1.05 -7.08
CA PHE A 559 10.36 1.92 -7.04
C PHE A 559 9.03 1.16 -7.16
N VAL A 560 9.08 -0.10 -7.61
CA VAL A 560 7.96 -1.05 -7.68
C VAL A 560 7.59 -1.69 -6.33
N LEU A 561 8.37 -1.42 -5.27
CA LEU A 561 8.19 -1.95 -3.91
C LEU A 561 7.58 -0.89 -2.97
N ASP A 562 6.38 -0.46 -3.32
CA ASP A 562 5.65 0.70 -2.78
C ASP A 562 4.34 0.34 -2.04
N GLY A 563 4.21 -0.90 -1.57
CA GLY A 563 3.02 -1.44 -0.93
C GLY A 563 3.01 -1.40 0.60
N VAL A 564 1.79 -1.42 1.18
CA VAL A 564 1.59 -1.70 2.62
C VAL A 564 1.78 -3.20 2.95
N LEU A 565 1.82 -4.05 1.92
CA LEU A 565 2.17 -5.47 1.99
C LEU A 565 3.48 -5.76 1.25
N ASN A 566 4.17 -6.84 1.64
CA ASN A 566 5.24 -7.43 0.84
C ASN A 566 4.69 -8.03 -0.47
N SER A 567 5.58 -8.46 -1.38
CA SER A 567 5.20 -9.01 -2.69
C SER A 567 4.44 -10.33 -2.60
N ASP A 568 4.59 -11.06 -1.49
CA ASP A 568 3.80 -12.25 -1.15
C ASP A 568 2.47 -11.95 -0.42
N HIS A 569 2.13 -10.67 -0.29
CA HIS A 569 0.97 -10.12 0.39
C HIS A 569 0.98 -10.31 1.93
N THR A 570 2.15 -10.57 2.52
CA THR A 570 2.32 -10.51 3.97
C THR A 570 2.19 -9.08 4.48
N PRO A 571 1.36 -8.81 5.51
CA PRO A 571 1.25 -7.48 6.13
C PRO A 571 2.56 -6.94 6.68
N ARG A 572 2.87 -5.69 6.33
CA ARG A 572 3.96 -4.92 6.94
C ARG A 572 3.42 -4.04 8.06
N SER A 573 4.32 -3.40 8.81
CA SER A 573 3.99 -2.40 9.83
C SER A 573 3.13 -1.26 9.29
N ALA A 574 3.33 -0.91 8.02
CA ALA A 574 2.52 0.03 7.25
C ALA A 574 1.00 -0.24 7.34
N LEU A 575 0.58 -1.48 7.06
CA LEU A 575 -0.83 -1.85 7.04
C LEU A 575 -1.43 -1.82 8.45
N LEU A 576 -0.69 -2.30 9.45
CA LEU A 576 -1.14 -2.30 10.84
C LEU A 576 -1.32 -0.86 11.37
N GLU A 577 -0.42 0.04 11.00
CA GLU A 577 -0.54 1.46 11.34
C GLU A 577 -1.73 2.12 10.64
N TYR A 578 -1.99 1.76 9.38
CA TYR A 578 -3.13 2.26 8.63
C TYR A 578 -4.46 1.75 9.19
N GLU A 579 -4.58 0.45 9.43
CA GLU A 579 -5.71 -0.20 10.12
C GLU A 579 -6.04 0.54 11.42
N LYS A 580 -5.01 0.82 12.22
CA LYS A 580 -5.16 1.48 13.51
C LYS A 580 -5.73 2.89 13.40
N ALA A 581 -5.31 3.65 12.39
CA ALA A 581 -5.84 4.99 12.17
C ALA A 581 -7.31 4.96 11.71
N LEU A 582 -7.69 3.90 10.98
CA LEU A 582 -9.01 3.72 10.37
C LEU A 582 -10.07 3.09 11.29
N GLU A 583 -9.73 2.67 12.52
CA GLU A 583 -10.64 1.95 13.41
C GLU A 583 -12.01 2.64 13.54
N PRO A 584 -13.12 1.87 13.45
CA PRO A 584 -14.48 2.40 13.48
C PRO A 584 -14.90 2.91 14.86
N VAL A 585 -14.14 2.58 15.91
CA VAL A 585 -14.34 3.10 17.27
C VAL A 585 -13.07 3.81 17.70
N GLN A 586 -13.20 5.03 18.21
CA GLN A 586 -12.07 5.79 18.76
C GLN A 586 -12.41 6.34 20.14
N ILE A 587 -11.39 6.49 20.98
CA ILE A 587 -11.55 7.13 22.29
C ILE A 587 -11.38 8.64 22.15
N LEU A 588 -12.32 9.39 22.72
CA LEU A 588 -12.25 10.85 22.82
C LEU A 588 -11.67 11.30 24.15
N SER A 589 -12.05 10.64 25.24
CA SER A 589 -11.54 10.97 26.58
C SER A 589 -11.74 9.83 27.58
N TRP A 590 -11.01 9.92 28.72
CA TRP A 590 -11.12 9.02 29.86
C TRP A 590 -11.28 9.81 31.16
N SER A 591 -12.22 9.36 32.01
CA SER A 591 -12.40 9.90 33.36
C SER A 591 -12.12 8.83 34.41
N ALA A 592 -10.99 8.97 35.11
CA ALA A 592 -10.66 8.10 36.24
C ALA A 592 -11.68 8.23 37.38
N THR A 593 -12.21 9.43 37.63
CA THR A 593 -13.18 9.72 38.70
C THR A 593 -14.49 8.96 38.51
N PHE A 594 -14.96 8.85 37.27
CA PHE A 594 -16.22 8.18 36.94
C PHE A 594 -16.02 6.78 36.39
N SER A 595 -14.76 6.37 36.14
CA SER A 595 -14.40 5.15 35.41
C SER A 595 -15.12 5.06 34.06
N THR A 596 -15.13 6.15 33.30
CA THR A 596 -15.81 6.23 31.99
C THR A 596 -14.87 6.52 30.85
N ALA A 597 -15.06 5.80 29.74
CA ALA A 597 -14.40 6.06 28.47
C ALA A 597 -15.43 6.64 27.48
N SER A 598 -15.16 7.85 26.98
CA SER A 598 -15.98 8.48 25.94
C SER A 598 -15.50 8.01 24.58
N ILE A 599 -16.38 7.37 23.80
CA ILE A 599 -16.07 6.82 22.48
C ILE A 599 -16.88 7.51 21.37
N ILE A 600 -16.42 7.40 20.14
CA ILE A 600 -17.12 7.84 18.92
C ILE A 600 -17.30 6.68 17.93
N ASN A 601 -18.46 6.62 17.29
CA ASN A 601 -18.71 5.77 16.13
C ASN A 601 -18.26 6.49 14.84
N ARG A 602 -17.24 5.97 14.16
CA ARG A 602 -16.67 6.49 12.91
C ARG A 602 -17.19 5.78 11.64
N LEU A 603 -18.19 4.91 11.75
CA LEU A 603 -18.91 4.33 10.62
C LEU A 603 -19.83 5.38 9.98
N ASP A 604 -20.11 5.21 8.69
CA ASP A 604 -20.93 6.12 7.87
C ASP A 604 -22.42 5.73 7.93
N PHE A 605 -22.75 4.44 8.10
CA PHE A 605 -24.13 3.94 8.03
C PHE A 605 -24.58 3.10 9.25
N SER A 606 -23.67 2.33 9.82
CA SER A 606 -23.96 1.29 10.80
C SER A 606 -23.79 1.75 12.24
N ARG A 607 -24.50 1.07 13.14
CA ARG A 607 -24.37 1.22 14.59
C ARG A 607 -23.29 0.29 15.11
N LEU A 608 -22.88 0.44 16.37
CA LEU A 608 -21.85 -0.39 17.01
C LEU A 608 -22.40 -1.63 17.75
N ASP A 609 -23.68 -1.97 17.59
CA ASP A 609 -24.34 -3.07 18.30
C ASP A 609 -23.92 -4.47 17.82
N HIS A 610 -23.29 -4.59 16.66
CA HIS A 610 -22.62 -5.80 16.18
C HIS A 610 -21.27 -6.07 16.89
N LEU A 611 -20.77 -5.11 17.68
CA LEU A 611 -19.50 -5.22 18.41
C LEU A 611 -19.70 -5.54 19.89
N GLN A 612 -18.73 -6.23 20.46
CA GLN A 612 -18.57 -6.45 21.89
C GLN A 612 -17.23 -5.88 22.36
N CYS A 613 -17.16 -5.42 23.61
CA CYS A 613 -15.95 -4.84 24.17
C CYS A 613 -15.37 -5.74 25.28
N VAL A 614 -14.10 -6.10 25.17
CA VAL A 614 -13.34 -6.84 26.18
C VAL A 614 -12.31 -5.90 26.81
N VAL A 615 -12.24 -5.91 28.14
CA VAL A 615 -11.31 -5.06 28.89
C VAL A 615 -10.12 -5.86 29.37
N SER A 616 -8.92 -5.32 29.15
CA SER A 616 -7.68 -5.81 29.76
C SER A 616 -6.84 -4.66 30.32
N ILE A 617 -5.84 -4.98 31.12
CA ILE A 617 -4.78 -4.05 31.51
C ILE A 617 -3.42 -4.52 31.03
N SER A 618 -2.54 -3.58 30.75
CA SER A 618 -1.11 -3.82 30.55
C SER A 618 -0.28 -3.01 31.55
N ASP A 619 0.65 -3.68 32.20
CA ASP A 619 1.66 -3.11 33.08
C ASP A 619 2.97 -3.93 33.00
N GLU A 620 3.95 -3.63 33.86
CA GLU A 620 5.24 -4.33 33.90
C GLU A 620 5.17 -5.82 34.25
N SER A 621 4.00 -6.34 34.62
CA SER A 621 3.78 -7.76 34.88
C SER A 621 3.00 -8.46 33.77
N GLY A 622 2.75 -7.78 32.65
CA GLY A 622 2.14 -8.33 31.44
C GLY A 622 0.72 -7.84 31.19
N ILE A 623 0.10 -8.42 30.17
CA ILE A 623 -1.28 -8.14 29.78
C ILE A 623 -2.21 -9.10 30.54
N ARG A 624 -3.25 -8.58 31.20
CA ARG A 624 -4.24 -9.37 31.93
C ARG A 624 -5.67 -8.95 31.57
N SER A 625 -6.47 -9.90 31.11
CA SER A 625 -7.91 -9.73 30.93
C SER A 625 -8.61 -9.51 32.27
N ILE A 626 -9.67 -8.69 32.29
CA ILE A 626 -10.53 -8.48 33.46
C ILE A 626 -11.78 -9.40 33.41
N ASP A 627 -11.83 -10.36 32.48
CA ASP A 627 -12.91 -11.36 32.30
C ASP A 627 -14.34 -10.77 32.38
N GLN A 628 -14.50 -9.54 31.88
CA GLN A 628 -15.77 -8.85 31.83
C GLN A 628 -16.03 -8.32 30.43
N LEU A 629 -17.12 -8.82 29.84
CA LEU A 629 -17.66 -8.31 28.60
C LEU A 629 -18.44 -7.03 28.89
N ILE A 630 -18.04 -5.93 28.28
CA ILE A 630 -18.82 -4.70 28.28
C ILE A 630 -19.74 -4.73 27.06
N ALA A 631 -21.05 -4.67 27.31
CA ALA A 631 -22.02 -4.50 26.24
C ALA A 631 -21.89 -3.08 25.67
N VAL A 632 -21.58 -2.99 24.37
CA VAL A 632 -21.60 -1.72 23.64
C VAL A 632 -23.05 -1.24 23.54
N PRO A 633 -23.36 0.02 23.92
CA PRO A 633 -24.71 0.57 23.82
C PRO A 633 -25.29 0.40 22.42
N THR A 634 -26.56 0.02 22.33
CA THR A 634 -27.14 -0.33 21.03
C THR A 634 -27.41 0.88 20.15
N GLU A 635 -27.59 2.06 20.75
CA GLU A 635 -28.11 3.31 20.19
C GLU A 635 -27.09 4.25 19.55
N ILE A 636 -25.82 3.85 19.50
CA ILE A 636 -24.74 4.69 18.95
C ILE A 636 -24.86 4.77 17.43
N GLN A 637 -25.49 5.85 16.95
CA GLN A 637 -25.62 6.13 15.51
C GLN A 637 -24.25 6.43 14.88
N PRO A 638 -24.12 6.31 13.54
CA PRO A 638 -23.00 6.88 12.78
C PRO A 638 -22.65 8.30 13.25
N GLY A 639 -21.38 8.56 13.52
CA GLY A 639 -20.88 9.85 13.99
C GLY A 639 -21.23 10.23 15.44
N ALA A 640 -22.05 9.44 16.14
CA ALA A 640 -22.45 9.74 17.51
C ALA A 640 -21.39 9.31 18.54
N THR A 641 -21.42 9.95 19.71
CA THR A 641 -20.58 9.61 20.85
C THR A 641 -21.37 8.84 21.91
N ALA A 642 -20.65 8.06 22.74
CA ALA A 642 -21.23 7.36 23.87
C ALA A 642 -20.24 7.22 25.02
N GLU A 643 -20.76 7.11 26.24
CA GLU A 643 -19.97 6.83 27.44
C GLU A 643 -20.01 5.35 27.77
N LEU A 644 -18.86 4.70 27.82
CA LEU A 644 -18.71 3.34 28.31
C LEU A 644 -18.33 3.36 29.78
N GLN A 645 -19.15 2.70 30.59
CA GLN A 645 -18.86 2.48 32.00
C GLN A 645 -17.87 1.32 32.13
N ILE A 646 -16.67 1.62 32.61
CA ILE A 646 -15.62 0.63 32.81
C ILE A 646 -15.67 0.15 34.27
N PRO A 647 -15.68 -1.18 34.50
CA PRO A 647 -15.58 -1.73 35.84
C PRO A 647 -14.34 -1.20 36.58
N PRO A 648 -14.41 -0.95 37.90
CA PRO A 648 -13.25 -0.52 38.67
C PRO A 648 -12.09 -1.51 38.50
N VAL A 649 -10.93 -0.99 38.07
CA VAL A 649 -9.73 -1.79 37.85
C VAL A 649 -8.75 -1.56 38.99
N THR A 650 -8.22 -2.64 39.56
CA THR A 650 -7.16 -2.54 40.59
C THR A 650 -5.80 -2.45 39.90
N THR A 651 -5.10 -1.33 40.11
CA THR A 651 -3.71 -1.16 39.66
C THR A 651 -2.76 -1.57 40.77
N ALA A 652 -1.60 -2.13 40.41
CA ALA A 652 -0.53 -2.29 41.39
C ALA A 652 -0.01 -0.90 41.81
N PRO A 653 0.42 -0.72 43.08
CA PRO A 653 1.08 0.50 43.50
C PRO A 653 2.39 0.67 42.73
N ASP A 654 2.74 1.92 42.44
CA ASP A 654 4.01 2.31 41.81
C ASP A 654 4.29 1.69 40.43
N THR A 655 3.25 1.29 39.70
CA THR A 655 3.36 0.78 38.32
C THR A 655 2.60 1.65 37.34
N GLU A 656 3.17 1.87 36.16
CA GLU A 656 2.49 2.47 35.02
C GLU A 656 1.52 1.41 34.49
N THR A 657 0.23 1.77 34.40
CA THR A 657 -0.81 0.82 34.00
C THR A 657 -1.68 1.45 32.94
N PHE A 658 -1.92 0.68 31.89
CA PHE A 658 -2.78 1.03 30.78
C PHE A 658 -4.03 0.16 30.79
N LEU A 659 -5.17 0.78 30.54
CA LEU A 659 -6.43 0.12 30.24
C LEU A 659 -6.53 -0.10 28.74
N ASN A 660 -6.87 -1.31 28.32
CA ASN A 660 -7.11 -1.67 26.93
C ASN A 660 -8.59 -2.03 26.74
N LEU A 661 -9.21 -1.47 25.72
CA LEU A 661 -10.59 -1.73 25.31
C LEU A 661 -10.58 -2.32 23.90
N SER A 662 -10.75 -3.63 23.80
CA SER A 662 -10.79 -4.38 22.54
C SER A 662 -12.23 -4.50 22.05
N PHE A 663 -12.53 -3.99 20.86
CA PHE A 663 -13.83 -4.10 20.20
C PHE A 663 -13.76 -5.17 19.12
N SER A 664 -14.57 -6.21 19.23
CA SER A 664 -14.58 -7.35 18.31
C SER A 664 -15.99 -7.72 17.85
N LEU A 665 -16.08 -8.46 16.75
CA LEU A 665 -17.34 -8.97 16.21
C LEU A 665 -18.03 -9.93 17.19
N LYS A 666 -19.34 -9.75 17.39
CA LYS A 666 -20.19 -10.66 18.21
C LYS A 666 -20.51 -11.97 17.51
N ASP A 667 -20.62 -11.94 16.19
CA ASP A 667 -21.07 -13.02 15.32
C ASP A 667 -20.15 -13.08 14.08
N ASP A 668 -20.21 -14.18 13.33
CA ASP A 668 -19.47 -14.31 12.08
C ASP A 668 -20.03 -13.36 11.01
N ASP A 669 -19.14 -12.82 10.17
CA ASP A 669 -19.47 -12.05 8.97
C ASP A 669 -18.80 -12.74 7.75
N SER A 670 -19.15 -12.31 6.56
CA SER A 670 -18.62 -12.84 5.29
C SER A 670 -17.11 -12.66 5.11
N TRP A 671 -16.50 -11.71 5.81
CA TRP A 671 -15.08 -11.36 5.71
C TRP A 671 -14.27 -11.66 6.98
N ALA A 672 -14.91 -11.99 8.11
CA ALA A 672 -14.20 -12.35 9.34
C ALA A 672 -15.07 -13.18 10.29
N ASN A 673 -14.42 -14.00 11.11
CA ASN A 673 -15.10 -14.78 12.14
C ASN A 673 -15.43 -13.91 13.36
N LYS A 674 -16.39 -14.39 14.15
CA LYS A 674 -16.66 -13.90 15.50
C LYS A 674 -15.35 -13.75 16.30
N GLY A 675 -15.22 -12.62 16.98
CA GLY A 675 -14.03 -12.30 17.78
C GLY A 675 -12.93 -11.59 17.00
N HIS A 676 -13.05 -11.38 15.69
CA HIS A 676 -12.16 -10.49 14.94
C HIS A 676 -12.15 -9.09 15.57
N GLU A 677 -10.98 -8.60 15.94
CA GLU A 677 -10.79 -7.28 16.55
C GLU A 677 -10.85 -6.20 15.46
N LEU A 678 -11.67 -5.18 15.68
CA LEU A 678 -11.81 -4.03 14.78
C LEU A 678 -11.23 -2.75 15.37
N ALA A 679 -11.10 -2.68 16.70
CA ALA A 679 -10.45 -1.56 17.37
C ALA A 679 -9.86 -1.97 18.72
N LEU A 680 -8.66 -1.47 19.04
CA LEU A 680 -7.98 -1.66 20.32
C LEU A 680 -7.56 -0.34 20.96
N LEU A 681 -8.39 0.20 21.85
CA LEU A 681 -8.13 1.50 22.46
C LEU A 681 -7.29 1.35 23.73
N GLN A 682 -6.22 2.13 23.89
CA GLN A 682 -5.37 2.10 25.07
C GLN A 682 -5.33 3.45 25.79
N VAL A 683 -5.45 3.43 27.12
CA VAL A 683 -5.47 4.64 27.96
C VAL A 683 -4.61 4.47 29.21
N PRO A 684 -3.73 5.42 29.56
CA PRO A 684 -3.02 5.38 30.83
C PRO A 684 -3.97 5.66 32.01
N ILE A 685 -4.10 4.69 32.93
CA ILE A 685 -4.89 4.82 34.16
C ILE A 685 -4.01 5.04 35.41
N SER A 686 -2.74 4.66 35.35
CA SER A 686 -1.69 5.03 36.30
C SER A 686 -0.46 5.49 35.51
N LYS A 687 0.12 6.62 35.90
CA LYS A 687 1.33 7.21 35.26
C LYS A 687 2.59 7.04 36.11
N THR A 688 2.51 6.34 37.24
CA THR A 688 3.64 6.19 38.15
C THR A 688 4.66 5.25 37.53
N GLN A 689 5.82 5.78 37.15
CA GLN A 689 6.89 4.99 36.57
C GLN A 689 7.84 4.51 37.66
N ARG A 690 8.17 3.22 37.62
CA ARG A 690 9.16 2.65 38.54
C ARG A 690 10.56 2.82 37.97
N LEU A 691 11.40 3.55 38.69
CA LEU A 691 12.83 3.64 38.38
C LEU A 691 13.50 2.31 38.72
N LEU A 692 14.21 1.72 37.76
CA LEU A 692 14.96 0.49 38.01
C LEU A 692 16.26 0.85 38.71
N GLN A 693 16.41 0.37 39.95
CA GLN A 693 17.59 0.65 40.75
C GLN A 693 18.61 -0.50 40.60
N PRO A 694 19.88 -0.18 40.36
CA PRO A 694 20.98 -1.14 40.49
C PRO A 694 21.03 -1.78 41.89
N ALA A 695 21.83 -2.84 42.04
CA ALA A 695 22.00 -3.50 43.33
C ALA A 695 22.61 -2.53 44.37
N ASP A 696 22.02 -2.48 45.57
CA ASP A 696 22.60 -1.73 46.69
C ASP A 696 23.78 -2.50 47.30
N THR A 697 24.96 -1.89 47.21
CA THR A 697 26.22 -2.45 47.69
C THR A 697 26.71 -1.78 48.98
N ASN A 698 25.88 -0.93 49.61
CA ASN A 698 26.23 -0.16 50.82
C ASN A 698 27.56 0.61 50.69
N GLY A 699 27.91 1.08 49.49
CA GLY A 699 29.15 1.83 49.25
C GLY A 699 30.42 0.97 49.23
N ALA A 700 30.34 -0.30 48.80
CA ALA A 700 31.50 -1.16 48.63
C ALA A 700 32.58 -0.50 47.74
N ALA A 701 33.86 -0.71 48.08
CA ALA A 701 34.96 -0.06 47.39
C ALA A 701 35.23 -0.67 45.99
N LEU A 702 35.49 0.18 45.01
CA LEU A 702 35.95 -0.19 43.67
C LEU A 702 37.48 -0.37 43.64
N GLN A 703 37.94 -1.41 42.95
CA GLN A 703 39.34 -1.62 42.63
C GLN A 703 39.66 -0.94 41.30
N VAL A 704 40.70 -0.09 41.28
CA VAL A 704 41.05 0.72 40.11
C VAL A 704 42.51 0.49 39.75
N GLU A 705 42.76 0.08 38.52
CA GLU A 705 44.10 -0.08 37.94
C GLU A 705 44.19 0.72 36.64
N ALA A 706 45.13 1.67 36.57
CA ALA A 706 45.28 2.55 35.42
C ALA A 706 46.63 2.36 34.73
N SER A 707 46.63 2.43 33.40
CA SER A 707 47.80 2.58 32.54
C SER A 707 47.67 3.85 31.71
N ALA A 708 48.67 4.13 30.85
CA ALA A 708 48.59 5.27 29.94
C ALA A 708 47.48 5.15 28.88
N ALA A 709 47.00 3.93 28.59
CA ALA A 709 46.06 3.66 27.50
C ALA A 709 44.73 3.04 27.95
N ALA A 710 44.65 2.54 29.18
CA ALA A 710 43.47 1.82 29.66
C ALA A 710 43.25 2.01 31.17
N LEU A 711 42.00 1.96 31.59
CA LEU A 711 41.55 1.98 32.98
C LEU A 711 40.70 0.73 33.25
N SER A 712 41.16 -0.10 34.16
CA SER A 712 40.42 -1.26 34.69
C SER A 712 39.74 -0.85 35.99
N VAL A 713 38.41 -0.99 36.05
CA VAL A 713 37.61 -0.78 37.26
C VAL A 713 36.92 -2.09 37.62
N ALA A 714 36.94 -2.51 38.88
CA ALA A 714 36.31 -3.75 39.31
C ALA A 714 35.54 -3.60 40.64
N SER A 715 34.37 -4.21 40.71
CA SER A 715 33.59 -4.38 41.94
C SER A 715 33.59 -5.85 42.35
N SER A 716 34.17 -6.16 43.51
CA SER A 716 34.15 -7.52 44.04
C SER A 716 32.76 -7.95 44.53
N GLU A 717 31.92 -6.99 44.94
CA GLU A 717 30.58 -7.26 45.48
C GLU A 717 29.64 -7.77 44.37
N THR A 718 29.70 -7.15 43.20
CA THR A 718 28.87 -7.52 42.05
C THR A 718 29.61 -8.35 41.01
N MET A 719 30.86 -8.72 41.30
CA MET A 719 31.76 -9.46 40.40
C MET A 719 31.82 -8.84 39.00
N SER A 720 31.78 -7.51 38.95
CA SER A 720 31.79 -6.72 37.71
C SER A 720 33.18 -6.16 37.45
N ARG A 721 33.59 -6.17 36.18
CA ARG A 721 34.85 -5.59 35.73
C ARG A 721 34.62 -4.81 34.43
N TRP A 722 35.15 -3.61 34.36
CA TRP A 722 35.08 -2.71 33.22
C TRP A 722 36.47 -2.33 32.76
N GLU A 723 36.66 -2.25 31.45
CA GLU A 723 37.90 -1.74 30.84
C GLU A 723 37.56 -0.55 29.95
N ALA A 724 37.97 0.66 30.34
CA ALA A 724 37.83 1.86 29.53
C ALA A 724 39.12 2.12 28.73
N ASP A 725 38.99 2.32 27.42
CA ASP A 725 40.09 2.72 26.52
C ASP A 725 40.30 4.23 26.66
N LEU A 726 41.39 4.62 27.32
CA LEU A 726 41.73 6.04 27.58
C LEU A 726 42.28 6.76 26.35
N VAL A 727 42.58 6.04 25.25
CA VAL A 727 43.03 6.64 23.98
C VAL A 727 41.83 7.02 23.12
N ARG A 728 40.81 6.15 23.06
CA ARG A 728 39.61 6.35 22.23
C ARG A 728 38.40 6.87 23.01
N GLY A 729 38.43 6.84 24.34
CA GLY A 729 37.36 7.36 25.19
C GLY A 729 36.09 6.51 25.16
N ARG A 730 36.24 5.18 25.16
CA ARG A 730 35.13 4.22 25.02
C ARG A 730 35.21 3.08 26.02
N LEU A 731 34.07 2.53 26.40
CA LEU A 731 34.00 1.30 27.19
C LEU A 731 34.32 0.10 26.28
N SER A 732 35.49 -0.51 26.48
CA SER A 732 36.04 -1.55 25.59
C SER A 732 35.73 -2.98 26.05
N SER A 733 35.51 -3.18 27.35
CA SER A 733 35.12 -4.48 27.91
C SER A 733 34.24 -4.30 29.13
N TRP A 734 33.29 -5.21 29.31
CA TRP A 734 32.47 -5.33 30.51
C TRP A 734 32.24 -6.81 30.77
N GLN A 735 32.67 -7.27 31.94
CA GLN A 735 32.46 -8.63 32.44
C GLN A 735 31.63 -8.62 33.72
N LYS A 736 30.78 -9.63 33.90
CA LYS A 736 30.01 -9.89 35.12
C LYS A 736 30.04 -11.39 35.42
N ASN A 737 30.45 -11.77 36.62
CA ASN A 737 30.68 -13.18 36.99
C ASN A 737 31.62 -13.93 36.03
N GLY A 738 32.60 -13.23 35.45
CA GLY A 738 33.52 -13.80 34.45
C GLY A 738 32.93 -13.98 33.04
N THR A 739 31.67 -13.64 32.84
CA THR A 739 31.02 -13.64 31.52
C THR A 739 31.14 -12.26 30.87
N GLN A 740 31.56 -12.21 29.61
CA GLN A 740 31.60 -10.99 28.82
C GLN A 740 30.17 -10.52 28.49
N LEU A 741 29.89 -9.22 28.66
CA LEU A 741 28.60 -8.60 28.33
C LEU A 741 28.64 -7.76 27.04
N ILE A 742 29.80 -7.26 26.64
CA ILE A 742 29.97 -6.51 25.37
C ILE A 742 31.05 -7.15 24.49
N ALA A 743 30.73 -7.36 23.22
CA ALA A 743 31.61 -7.87 22.17
C ALA A 743 32.25 -6.75 21.33
N LYS A 744 31.53 -5.64 21.12
CA LYS A 744 32.00 -4.41 20.47
C LYS A 744 31.83 -3.26 21.46
N ALA A 745 32.75 -2.30 21.43
CA ALA A 745 32.76 -1.18 22.37
C ALA A 745 31.48 -0.34 22.26
N LEU A 746 31.06 0.26 23.37
CA LEU A 746 29.94 1.21 23.39
C LEU A 746 30.41 2.55 22.82
N GLU A 747 29.73 3.04 21.77
CA GLU A 747 30.08 4.28 21.08
C GLU A 747 28.84 5.13 20.73
N PRO A 748 28.91 6.47 20.86
CA PRO A 748 27.89 7.36 20.32
C PRO A 748 27.82 7.26 18.79
N THR A 749 26.61 7.15 18.23
CA THR A 749 26.36 7.03 16.79
C THR A 749 25.14 7.87 16.38
N PHE A 750 25.16 8.43 15.17
CA PHE A 750 24.13 9.37 14.68
C PHE A 750 23.56 9.01 13.29
N TYR A 751 23.97 7.87 12.73
CA TYR A 751 23.55 7.42 11.40
C TYR A 751 22.57 6.25 11.50
N ARG A 752 21.71 6.12 10.48
CA ARG A 752 20.79 5.01 10.21
C ARG A 752 20.90 4.66 8.73
N ALA A 753 20.58 3.42 8.33
CA ALA A 753 20.54 3.07 6.91
C ALA A 753 19.43 3.90 6.20
N VAL A 754 19.70 4.45 5.03
CA VAL A 754 18.78 5.39 4.38
C VAL A 754 17.51 4.65 3.97
N THR A 755 16.34 5.16 4.36
CA THR A 755 15.06 4.64 3.85
C THR A 755 14.74 5.21 2.47
N ASP A 756 13.85 4.55 1.72
CA ASP A 756 13.37 5.08 0.44
C ASP A 756 12.76 6.49 0.58
N ASN A 757 12.09 6.74 1.71
CA ASN A 757 11.53 8.04 2.07
C ASN A 757 12.61 9.11 2.35
N ASP A 758 13.76 8.71 2.91
CA ASP A 758 14.89 9.60 3.17
C ASP A 758 15.62 9.97 1.88
N ALA A 759 15.82 9.01 0.97
CA ALA A 759 16.81 9.04 -0.11
C ALA A 759 16.80 10.32 -0.96
N TRP A 760 15.61 10.82 -1.30
CA TRP A 760 15.43 11.98 -2.18
C TRP A 760 15.38 13.33 -1.45
N GLN A 761 15.25 13.32 -0.13
CA GLN A 761 15.01 14.51 0.69
C GLN A 761 16.07 14.65 1.81
N ASP A 762 15.75 14.27 3.05
CA ASP A 762 16.67 14.39 4.18
C ASP A 762 17.96 13.56 4.00
N GLY A 763 17.85 12.36 3.43
CA GLY A 763 18.97 11.49 3.08
C GLY A 763 19.93 12.09 2.06
N ARG A 764 19.42 12.94 1.15
CA ARG A 764 20.28 13.70 0.22
C ARG A 764 21.15 14.71 0.96
N ASP A 765 20.59 15.46 1.93
CA ASP A 765 21.40 16.35 2.76
C ASP A 765 22.41 15.55 3.60
N TRP A 766 22.02 14.42 4.20
CA TRP A 766 22.95 13.56 4.94
C TRP A 766 24.12 13.05 4.07
N LYS A 767 23.84 12.67 2.83
CA LYS A 767 24.85 12.27 1.85
C LYS A 767 25.75 13.43 1.45
N ASP A 768 25.18 14.60 1.13
CA ASP A 768 25.91 15.82 0.77
C ASP A 768 26.77 16.33 1.94
N ARG A 769 26.37 16.06 3.18
CA ARG A 769 27.16 16.32 4.41
C ARG A 769 28.10 15.18 4.80
N SER A 770 28.17 14.11 4.00
CA SER A 770 29.02 12.95 4.24
C SER A 770 28.82 12.32 5.62
N LEU A 771 27.58 12.32 6.13
CA LEU A 771 27.27 11.82 7.48
C LEU A 771 27.61 10.33 7.64
N HIS A 772 27.40 9.54 6.58
CA HIS A 772 27.78 8.12 6.50
C HIS A 772 29.30 7.86 6.63
N LEU A 773 30.14 8.90 6.49
CA LEU A 773 31.60 8.85 6.67
C LEU A 773 32.06 9.50 7.98
N ALA A 774 31.12 9.96 8.82
CA ALA A 774 31.48 10.66 10.05
C ALA A 774 32.08 9.71 11.08
N GLU A 775 33.25 10.06 11.60
CA GLU A 775 33.97 9.24 12.58
C GLU A 775 34.11 9.98 13.92
N ILE A 776 34.12 9.22 15.01
CA ILE A 776 34.36 9.74 16.35
C ILE A 776 35.85 9.81 16.66
N GLN A 777 36.29 10.94 17.22
CA GLN A 777 37.66 11.14 17.67
C GLN A 777 37.68 11.71 19.09
N ALA A 778 38.36 11.02 20.01
CA ALA A 778 38.64 11.55 21.34
C ALA A 778 39.68 12.68 21.26
N ARG A 779 39.43 13.75 22.01
CA ARG A 779 40.30 14.92 22.17
C ARG A 779 41.00 14.90 23.52
N SER A 780 40.27 14.57 24.57
CA SER A 780 40.78 14.42 25.92
C SER A 780 40.00 13.32 26.64
N VAL A 781 40.71 12.57 27.48
CA VAL A 781 40.12 11.55 28.36
C VAL A 781 40.75 11.72 29.73
N HIS A 782 39.93 11.99 30.73
CA HIS A 782 40.34 12.18 32.10
C HIS A 782 39.50 11.29 33.00
N TRP A 783 40.10 10.77 34.07
CA TRP A 783 39.35 9.98 35.04
C TRP A 783 39.69 10.43 36.45
N HIS A 784 38.73 10.28 37.34
CA HIS A 784 38.88 10.56 38.76
C HIS A 784 37.94 9.66 39.57
N GLN A 785 38.34 9.38 40.80
CA GLN A 785 37.51 8.64 41.74
C GLN A 785 36.67 9.64 42.53
N ILE A 786 35.35 9.44 42.58
CA ILE A 786 34.41 10.32 43.33
C ILE A 786 34.56 10.05 44.82
N ASP A 787 34.46 8.77 45.18
CA ASP A 787 34.62 8.19 46.51
C ASP A 787 35.05 6.72 46.35
N ASP A 788 35.11 5.97 47.45
CA ASP A 788 35.51 4.56 47.40
C ASP A 788 34.61 3.72 46.47
N SER A 789 33.36 4.12 46.25
CA SER A 789 32.32 3.36 45.57
C SER A 789 32.00 3.80 44.13
N GLY A 790 32.64 4.86 43.63
CA GLY A 790 32.35 5.46 42.32
C GLY A 790 33.58 6.01 41.58
N VAL A 791 33.67 5.74 40.26
CA VAL A 791 34.72 6.25 39.36
C VAL A 791 34.10 6.95 38.16
N ILE A 792 34.60 8.12 37.81
CA ILE A 792 34.19 8.88 36.61
C ILE A 792 35.30 8.87 35.57
N VAL A 793 34.91 8.68 34.31
CA VAL A 793 35.73 8.93 33.12
C VAL A 793 35.04 9.99 32.27
N ASP A 794 35.63 11.18 32.22
CA ASP A 794 35.21 12.30 31.37
C ASP A 794 35.94 12.22 30.02
N VAL A 795 35.17 12.30 28.94
CA VAL A 795 35.67 12.19 27.58
C VAL A 795 35.16 13.37 26.77
N GLU A 796 36.08 14.14 26.19
CA GLU A 796 35.74 15.10 25.15
C GLU A 796 35.99 14.46 23.79
N GLN A 797 34.96 14.37 22.96
CA GLN A 797 35.03 13.77 21.63
C GLN A 797 34.50 14.74 20.58
N SER A 798 34.76 14.43 19.32
CA SER A 798 34.17 15.12 18.18
C SER A 798 33.78 14.08 17.15
N ILE A 799 32.55 14.17 16.63
CA ILE A 799 32.13 13.46 15.42
C ILE A 799 32.17 14.43 14.25
N ALA A 800 32.86 14.06 13.17
CA ALA A 800 32.95 14.88 11.97
C ALA A 800 33.22 14.00 10.75
N ALA A 801 32.73 14.43 9.58
CA ALA A 801 33.06 13.82 8.30
C ALA A 801 34.40 14.35 7.75
N PRO A 802 35.15 13.53 6.98
CA PRO A 802 36.31 14.02 6.23
C PRO A 802 35.96 15.18 5.29
N ALA A 803 36.92 16.08 5.05
CA ALA A 803 36.86 17.19 4.09
C ALA A 803 35.80 18.30 4.34
N LEU A 804 34.88 18.16 5.29
CA LEU A 804 33.85 19.16 5.60
C LEU A 804 34.15 19.91 6.91
N SER A 805 33.61 21.13 7.03
CA SER A 805 33.87 22.05 8.15
C SER A 805 32.75 22.05 9.19
N TRP A 806 32.13 20.89 9.44
CA TRP A 806 31.13 20.71 10.49
C TRP A 806 31.58 19.62 11.48
N SER A 807 31.12 19.72 12.73
CA SER A 807 31.35 18.70 13.75
C SER A 807 30.26 18.71 14.82
N LEU A 808 30.02 17.56 15.45
CA LEU A 808 29.30 17.43 16.70
C LEU A 808 30.35 17.28 17.82
N GLY A 809 30.53 18.33 18.62
CA GLY A 809 31.36 18.26 19.82
C GLY A 809 30.62 17.51 20.91
N LEU A 810 31.22 16.46 21.47
CA LEU A 810 30.61 15.60 22.48
C LEU A 810 31.36 15.72 23.80
N GLN A 811 30.59 15.80 24.89
CA GLN A 811 31.07 15.61 26.24
C GLN A 811 30.39 14.37 26.80
N THR A 812 31.15 13.31 26.95
CA THR A 812 30.68 11.99 27.38
C THR A 812 31.27 11.67 28.75
N GLN A 813 30.41 11.39 29.73
CA GLN A 813 30.82 11.02 31.07
C GLN A 813 30.37 9.60 31.38
N TYR A 814 31.31 8.71 31.69
CA TYR A 814 31.04 7.38 32.21
C TYR A 814 31.19 7.40 33.74
N GLU A 815 30.17 6.99 34.47
CA GLU A 815 30.20 6.82 35.93
C GLU A 815 30.02 5.34 36.25
N PHE A 816 31.10 4.72 36.75
CA PHE A 816 31.13 3.34 37.21
C PHE A 816 30.79 3.28 38.69
N SER A 817 29.82 2.44 39.05
CA SER A 817 29.36 2.27 40.43
C SER A 817 29.67 0.87 40.95
N SER A 818 29.97 0.76 42.25
CA SER A 818 30.11 -0.52 42.95
C SER A 818 28.90 -1.46 42.77
N SER A 819 27.71 -0.91 42.51
CA SER A 819 26.47 -1.63 42.16
C SER A 819 26.52 -2.48 40.89
N GLY A 820 27.60 -2.40 40.10
CA GLY A 820 27.68 -3.05 38.80
C GLY A 820 27.07 -2.21 37.67
N ALA A 821 26.59 -1.01 37.96
CA ALA A 821 26.03 -0.11 36.96
C ALA A 821 27.08 0.78 36.31
N VAL A 822 26.83 1.11 35.04
CA VAL A 822 27.51 2.17 34.28
C VAL A 822 26.46 3.20 33.89
N LYS A 823 26.61 4.43 34.36
CA LYS A 823 25.82 5.57 33.92
C LYS A 823 26.61 6.35 32.88
N LEU A 824 25.98 6.67 31.77
CA LEU A 824 26.57 7.34 30.61
C LEU A 824 25.79 8.62 30.31
N THR A 825 26.39 9.77 30.55
CA THR A 825 25.82 11.07 30.21
C THR A 825 26.50 11.59 28.96
N ILE A 826 25.75 11.87 27.89
CA ILE A 826 26.28 12.42 26.64
C ILE A 826 25.63 13.78 26.38
N LYS A 827 26.46 14.79 26.16
CA LYS A 827 26.06 16.11 25.71
C LYS A 827 26.68 16.42 24.35
N GLY A 828 25.83 16.72 23.37
CA GLY A 828 26.25 17.09 22.02
C GLY A 828 26.05 18.57 21.73
N THR A 829 27.01 19.17 21.05
CA THR A 829 26.93 20.57 20.58
C THR A 829 27.38 20.66 19.12
N PRO A 830 26.46 20.92 18.18
CA PRO A 830 26.79 21.15 16.78
C PRO A 830 27.63 22.42 16.59
N LYS A 831 28.66 22.35 15.74
CA LYS A 831 29.56 23.47 15.41
C LYS A 831 30.01 23.40 13.96
N GLY A 832 30.31 24.55 13.38
CA GLY A 832 30.93 24.66 12.05
C GLY A 832 29.97 25.14 10.96
N GLN A 833 30.43 25.11 9.72
CA GLN A 833 29.67 25.49 8.52
C GLN A 833 29.12 24.23 7.85
N SER A 834 27.95 24.35 7.20
CA SER A 834 27.32 23.23 6.47
C SER A 834 27.01 22.03 7.37
N LEU A 835 26.44 22.27 8.56
CA LEU A 835 25.86 21.21 9.37
C LEU A 835 24.76 20.48 8.59
N PRO A 836 24.57 19.17 8.82
CA PRO A 836 23.34 18.49 8.43
C PRO A 836 22.14 19.27 8.97
N LEU A 837 21.09 19.43 8.16
CA LEU A 837 19.87 20.12 8.61
C LEU A 837 19.16 19.32 9.70
N THR A 838 19.19 18.00 9.53
CA THR A 838 18.62 17.00 10.44
C THR A 838 19.65 15.91 10.73
N LEU A 839 19.47 15.19 11.83
CA LEU A 839 20.19 13.97 12.14
C LEU A 839 19.23 12.78 11.99
N PRO A 840 19.67 11.63 11.45
CA PRO A 840 18.88 10.41 11.39
C PRO A 840 18.47 9.88 12.77
N ARG A 841 19.39 9.94 13.74
CA ARG A 841 19.18 9.52 15.14
C ARG A 841 20.22 10.11 16.08
N ILE A 842 19.93 10.06 17.37
CA ILE A 842 20.86 10.40 18.46
C ILE A 842 20.85 9.25 19.46
N GLY A 843 21.96 8.53 19.57
CA GLY A 843 22.04 7.39 20.46
C GLY A 843 23.44 6.79 20.59
N VAL A 844 23.47 5.55 21.06
CA VAL A 844 24.68 4.75 21.18
C VAL A 844 24.49 3.40 20.49
N GLU A 845 25.58 2.81 20.04
CA GLU A 845 25.66 1.44 19.56
C GLU A 845 26.62 0.65 20.43
N LEU A 846 26.30 -0.63 20.68
CA LEU A 846 27.21 -1.59 21.28
C LEU A 846 26.95 -3.00 20.72
N GLY A 847 28.01 -3.79 20.63
CA GLY A 847 27.90 -5.19 20.23
C GLY A 847 27.81 -6.07 21.45
N LEU A 848 26.89 -7.04 21.46
CA LEU A 848 26.68 -7.97 22.57
C LEU A 848 27.03 -9.39 22.12
N PRO A 849 27.65 -10.23 22.96
CA PRO A 849 27.94 -11.61 22.60
C PRO A 849 26.69 -12.35 22.13
N LYS A 850 26.80 -13.16 21.07
CA LYS A 850 25.67 -13.87 20.44
C LYS A 850 24.78 -14.68 21.40
N GLN A 851 25.31 -15.05 22.57
CA GLN A 851 24.53 -15.76 23.59
C GLN A 851 23.43 -14.86 24.18
N LEU A 852 23.64 -13.54 24.25
CA LEU A 852 22.64 -12.56 24.68
C LEU A 852 21.72 -12.22 23.50
N HIS A 853 20.64 -12.97 23.32
CA HIS A 853 19.73 -12.80 22.18
C HIS A 853 18.25 -12.82 22.56
N HIS A 854 17.92 -12.98 23.86
CA HIS A 854 16.55 -12.84 24.36
C HIS A 854 16.32 -11.45 24.93
N PHE A 855 15.36 -10.74 24.36
CA PHE A 855 14.94 -9.40 24.77
C PHE A 855 13.65 -9.46 25.59
N GLN A 856 13.60 -8.61 26.60
CA GLN A 856 12.39 -8.25 27.34
C GLN A 856 12.38 -6.73 27.49
N TRP A 857 11.25 -6.07 27.25
CA TRP A 857 11.15 -4.61 27.41
C TRP A 857 9.76 -4.18 27.81
N PHE A 858 9.67 -3.01 28.45
CA PHE A 858 8.41 -2.33 28.72
C PHE A 858 8.30 -1.08 27.84
N GLY A 859 7.42 -1.13 26.85
CA GLY A 859 7.32 -0.14 25.78
C GLY A 859 6.36 -0.60 24.69
N ARG A 860 6.51 -0.08 23.47
CA ARG A 860 5.72 -0.53 22.31
C ARG A 860 6.23 -1.87 21.79
N GLY A 861 5.32 -2.77 21.45
CA GLY A 861 5.65 -4.18 21.15
C GLY A 861 6.13 -4.47 19.72
N GLY A 862 5.70 -3.68 18.73
CA GLY A 862 6.05 -3.88 17.33
C GLY A 862 7.07 -2.88 16.80
N GLU A 863 7.47 -3.04 15.53
CA GLU A 863 8.22 -2.01 14.80
C GLU A 863 7.45 -0.68 14.85
N SER A 864 8.12 0.39 15.23
CA SER A 864 7.55 1.73 15.37
C SER A 864 8.62 2.80 15.22
N TYR A 865 8.19 4.00 14.85
CA TYR A 865 8.99 5.20 14.67
C TYR A 865 8.24 6.43 15.20
N LYS A 866 8.92 7.58 15.27
CA LYS A 866 8.41 8.83 15.86
C LYS A 866 7.04 9.28 15.31
N ASP A 867 6.77 8.96 14.05
CA ASP A 867 5.58 9.27 13.27
C ASP A 867 4.85 8.03 12.71
N MET A 868 5.17 6.83 13.20
CA MET A 868 4.52 5.55 12.89
C MET A 868 4.53 4.67 14.16
N LYS A 869 3.57 4.87 15.07
CA LYS A 869 3.56 4.19 16.38
C LYS A 869 2.20 4.04 17.06
N LEU A 870 1.10 4.22 16.33
CA LEU A 870 -0.25 4.15 16.86
C LEU A 870 -0.66 2.71 17.17
N SER A 871 -0.26 1.77 16.31
CA SER A 871 -0.76 0.39 16.31
C SER A 871 -0.14 -0.47 17.42
N GLN A 872 1.04 -0.11 17.90
CA GLN A 872 1.73 -0.86 18.94
C GLN A 872 1.22 -0.47 20.33
N ILE A 873 0.71 -1.46 21.07
CA ILE A 873 0.35 -1.31 22.48
C ILE A 873 1.57 -1.12 23.37
N VAL A 874 1.43 -0.28 24.41
CA VAL A 874 2.40 -0.21 25.50
C VAL A 874 2.13 -1.35 26.48
N GLY A 875 3.17 -2.13 26.76
CA GLY A 875 3.10 -3.28 27.66
C GLY A 875 4.46 -3.94 27.88
N LEU A 876 4.47 -5.05 28.62
CA LEU A 876 5.64 -5.91 28.76
C LEU A 876 5.69 -6.88 27.57
N HIS A 877 6.79 -6.86 26.84
CA HIS A 877 7.02 -7.68 25.66
C HIS A 877 8.30 -8.51 25.80
N CYS A 878 8.37 -9.63 25.09
CA CYS A 878 9.57 -10.44 24.99
C CYS A 878 9.72 -11.00 23.57
N SER A 879 10.96 -11.10 23.09
CA SER A 879 11.27 -11.59 21.75
C SER A 879 12.72 -12.13 21.67
N THR A 880 13.08 -12.71 20.54
CA THR A 880 14.48 -12.99 20.19
C THR A 880 15.01 -11.97 19.19
N VAL A 881 16.33 -11.83 19.05
CA VAL A 881 16.92 -10.92 18.03
C VAL A 881 16.50 -11.31 16.61
N ASP A 882 16.37 -12.60 16.31
CA ASP A 882 15.91 -13.07 15.01
C ASP A 882 14.45 -12.65 14.75
N ASP A 883 13.57 -12.79 15.74
CA ASP A 883 12.14 -12.41 15.64
C ASP A 883 11.92 -10.88 15.60
N LEU A 884 12.91 -10.09 16.06
CA LEU A 884 12.83 -8.64 16.02
C LEU A 884 13.08 -8.07 14.61
N TRP A 885 13.77 -8.81 13.74
CA TRP A 885 14.18 -8.36 12.41
C TRP A 885 13.03 -8.46 11.40
N THR A 886 12.62 -7.32 10.83
CA THR A 886 11.48 -7.25 9.88
C THR A 886 11.83 -7.63 8.44
N SER A 887 13.11 -7.63 8.08
CA SER A 887 13.62 -8.12 6.78
C SER A 887 12.91 -7.55 5.54
N PRO A 888 12.92 -6.23 5.31
CA PRO A 888 12.30 -5.63 4.13
C PRO A 888 12.90 -6.18 2.83
N GLU A 889 12.07 -6.30 1.78
CA GLU A 889 12.47 -6.83 0.46
C GLU A 889 13.60 -6.01 -0.19
N HIS A 890 13.66 -4.71 0.11
CA HIS A 890 14.84 -3.87 -0.11
C HIS A 890 15.42 -3.46 1.25
N PRO A 891 16.62 -3.95 1.64
CA PRO A 891 17.26 -3.65 2.91
C PRO A 891 17.40 -2.14 3.15
N GLN A 892 16.92 -1.68 4.31
CA GLN A 892 16.99 -0.29 4.77
C GLN A 892 16.76 -0.23 6.28
N GLU A 893 16.75 0.97 6.87
CA GLU A 893 16.43 1.12 8.29
C GLU A 893 15.06 0.52 8.60
N CYS A 894 15.03 -0.36 9.61
CA CYS A 894 13.84 -1.08 10.04
C CYS A 894 14.02 -1.55 11.49
N SER A 895 12.97 -2.12 12.08
CA SER A 895 12.99 -2.83 13.36
C SER A 895 13.20 -1.96 14.61
N THR A 896 12.93 -0.66 14.55
CA THR A 896 12.97 0.21 15.75
C THR A 896 11.74 -0.01 16.66
N ARG A 897 11.93 0.05 17.97
CA ARG A 897 10.85 0.01 18.99
C ARG A 897 10.88 1.31 19.78
N THR A 898 9.74 1.98 19.90
CA THR A 898 9.67 3.33 20.48
C THR A 898 9.00 3.38 21.86
N ASP A 899 9.14 4.54 22.50
CA ASP A 899 8.52 4.85 23.80
C ASP A 899 8.91 3.81 24.89
N THR A 900 10.15 3.33 24.89
CA THR A 900 10.64 2.30 25.81
C THR A 900 11.04 2.90 27.15
N ARG A 901 10.65 2.27 28.26
CA ARG A 901 11.02 2.67 29.63
C ARG A 901 12.29 1.97 30.09
N TRP A 902 12.38 0.69 29.76
CA TRP A 902 13.57 -0.14 29.97
C TRP A 902 13.58 -1.30 28.98
N SER A 903 14.78 -1.75 28.62
CA SER A 903 15.00 -2.98 27.87
C SER A 903 16.02 -3.85 28.60
N LYS A 904 15.87 -5.17 28.49
CA LYS A 904 16.71 -6.17 29.13
C LYS A 904 17.04 -7.24 28.12
N ILE A 905 18.32 -7.54 27.97
CA ILE A 905 18.82 -8.63 27.13
C ILE A 905 19.56 -9.67 27.97
N SER A 906 19.32 -10.95 27.68
CA SER A 906 19.89 -12.07 28.43
C SER A 906 20.11 -13.30 27.54
N SER A 907 20.90 -14.27 28.03
CA SER A 907 21.04 -15.58 27.39
C SER A 907 20.00 -16.59 27.85
N SER A 908 19.48 -16.43 29.07
CA SER A 908 18.31 -17.12 29.61
C SER A 908 17.82 -16.40 30.87
N ALA A 909 16.66 -16.79 31.42
CA ALA A 909 16.05 -16.17 32.60
C ALA A 909 16.91 -16.18 33.89
N LYS A 910 18.01 -16.96 33.95
CA LYS A 910 18.86 -17.13 35.15
C LYS A 910 20.32 -16.73 34.96
N GLU A 911 20.67 -16.15 33.81
CA GLU A 911 22.04 -15.84 33.40
C GLU A 911 22.33 -14.32 33.50
N PRO A 912 23.59 -13.88 33.36
CA PRO A 912 23.94 -12.46 33.27
C PRO A 912 23.10 -11.76 32.20
N SER A 913 22.55 -10.60 32.55
CA SER A 913 21.74 -9.77 31.67
C SER A 913 22.27 -8.35 31.66
N LEU A 914 21.97 -7.62 30.59
CA LEU A 914 22.20 -6.19 30.50
C LEU A 914 20.84 -5.48 30.44
N THR A 915 20.60 -4.58 31.39
CA THR A 915 19.40 -3.73 31.42
C THR A 915 19.76 -2.32 31.02
N ALA A 916 18.97 -1.68 30.15
CA ALA A 916 19.13 -0.29 29.76
C ALA A 916 17.88 0.54 30.14
N GLN A 917 18.12 1.74 30.67
CA GLN A 917 17.10 2.74 31.01
C GLN A 917 17.66 4.14 30.78
N PHE A 918 16.85 5.06 30.28
CA PHE A 918 17.26 6.45 30.06
C PHE A 918 16.68 7.36 31.14
N LEU A 919 17.44 8.37 31.55
CA LEU A 919 17.05 9.40 32.52
C LEU A 919 17.10 10.78 31.86
N LYS A 920 16.21 11.68 32.28
CA LYS A 920 16.17 13.06 31.76
C LYS A 920 17.39 13.89 32.17
N ASP A 921 17.97 13.60 33.32
CA ASP A 921 19.13 14.30 33.83
C ASP A 921 20.04 13.35 34.63
N PRO A 922 21.34 13.66 34.77
CA PRO A 922 22.32 12.74 35.37
C PRO A 922 22.09 12.39 36.85
N GLY A 923 21.38 13.26 37.58
CA GLY A 923 20.95 13.06 38.97
C GLY A 923 19.46 12.77 39.10
N GLY A 924 18.79 12.53 37.97
CA GLY A 924 17.35 12.54 37.85
C GLY A 924 16.71 11.29 38.41
N THR A 925 15.47 11.44 38.85
CA THR A 925 14.59 10.31 39.21
C THR A 925 13.51 10.07 38.16
N GLU A 926 13.53 10.84 37.06
CA GLU A 926 12.56 10.76 35.97
C GLU A 926 13.12 10.00 34.77
N ILE A 927 12.33 9.06 34.26
CA ILE A 927 12.64 8.29 33.05
C ILE A 927 12.48 9.18 31.82
N LEU A 928 13.45 9.07 30.92
CA LEU A 928 13.33 9.52 29.53
C LEU A 928 12.95 8.29 28.69
N LEU A 929 11.88 8.39 27.91
CA LEU A 929 11.53 7.32 26.98
C LEU A 929 12.56 7.29 25.86
N PHE A 930 12.97 6.09 25.46
CA PHE A 930 13.99 5.89 24.44
C PHE A 930 13.54 4.86 23.40
N ASP A 931 14.24 4.82 22.29
CA ASP A 931 14.00 3.88 21.20
C ASP A 931 15.14 2.85 21.15
N PHE A 932 14.86 1.63 20.70
CA PHE A 932 15.93 0.63 20.50
C PHE A 932 15.71 -0.21 19.26
N MET A 933 16.82 -0.73 18.75
CA MET A 933 16.87 -1.68 17.65
C MET A 933 17.93 -2.73 17.96
N ALA A 934 17.62 -4.00 17.67
CA ALA A 934 18.57 -5.10 17.82
C ALA A 934 18.55 -5.95 16.56
N SER A 935 19.73 -6.25 16.01
CA SER A 935 19.89 -7.09 14.82
C SER A 935 21.21 -7.85 14.86
N TRP A 936 21.45 -8.63 13.80
CA TRP A 936 22.74 -9.27 13.54
C TRP A 936 23.55 -8.54 12.47
N TYR A 937 23.19 -7.30 12.11
CA TYR A 937 23.72 -6.62 10.94
C TYR A 937 24.18 -5.21 11.31
N ASP A 938 25.40 -4.86 10.91
CA ASP A 938 25.89 -3.49 11.05
C ASP A 938 25.08 -2.56 10.14
N VAL A 939 24.88 -1.30 10.57
CA VAL A 939 24.08 -0.31 9.82
C VAL A 939 24.59 -0.09 8.39
N LYS A 940 25.90 -0.16 8.20
CA LYS A 940 26.53 -0.03 6.88
C LYS A 940 26.20 -1.19 5.95
N ASP A 941 26.11 -2.41 6.50
CA ASP A 941 25.79 -3.59 5.70
C ASP A 941 24.34 -3.53 5.23
N ILE A 942 23.43 -3.03 6.07
CA ILE A 942 22.03 -2.75 5.73
C ILE A 942 21.95 -1.69 4.63
N ASP A 943 22.70 -0.58 4.76
CA ASP A 943 22.69 0.57 3.83
C ASP A 943 23.29 0.24 2.44
N GLU A 944 24.15 -0.78 2.35
CA GLU A 944 24.81 -1.19 1.11
C GLU A 944 24.11 -2.34 0.38
N ALA A 945 23.33 -3.17 1.09
CA ALA A 945 22.67 -4.33 0.51
C ALA A 945 21.45 -3.90 -0.31
N THR A 946 21.30 -4.47 -1.50
CA THR A 946 20.12 -4.23 -2.33
C THR A 946 19.07 -5.32 -2.16
N HIS A 947 19.51 -6.51 -1.75
CA HIS A 947 18.66 -7.69 -1.53
C HIS A 947 18.92 -8.37 -0.18
N PRO A 948 17.91 -9.01 0.45
CA PRO A 948 18.07 -9.66 1.75
C PRO A 948 19.15 -10.75 1.79
N PHE A 949 19.31 -11.53 0.71
CA PHE A 949 20.30 -12.61 0.65
C PHE A 949 21.74 -12.10 0.72
N GLU A 950 22.01 -10.85 0.31
CA GLU A 950 23.33 -10.21 0.42
C GLU A 950 23.62 -9.86 1.89
N LEU A 951 22.59 -9.46 2.63
CA LEU A 951 22.68 -9.12 4.03
C LEU A 951 22.90 -10.36 4.90
N GLU A 952 22.28 -11.50 4.56
CA GLU A 952 22.51 -12.78 5.23
C GLU A 952 23.99 -13.21 5.24
N GLU A 953 24.73 -12.91 4.16
CA GLU A 953 26.16 -13.19 4.09
C GLU A 953 27.01 -12.27 4.99
N LYS A 954 26.46 -11.12 5.37
CA LYS A 954 27.08 -10.11 6.24
C LYS A 954 26.64 -10.23 7.71
N LYS A 955 26.00 -11.35 8.08
CA LYS A 955 25.57 -11.61 9.46
C LYS A 955 26.77 -11.58 10.42
N GLN A 956 26.68 -10.73 11.44
CA GLN A 956 27.71 -10.58 12.47
C GLN A 956 27.70 -11.76 13.46
N ASP A 957 28.84 -11.99 14.12
CA ASP A 957 29.00 -13.02 15.15
C ASP A 957 28.57 -12.55 16.56
N HIS A 958 27.94 -11.38 16.62
CA HIS A 958 27.46 -10.69 17.81
C HIS A 958 26.15 -9.94 17.48
N VAL A 959 25.37 -9.62 18.51
CA VAL A 959 24.16 -8.80 18.36
C VAL A 959 24.57 -7.33 18.30
N VAL A 960 24.09 -6.60 17.31
CA VAL A 960 24.21 -5.14 17.21
C VAL A 960 23.01 -4.53 17.93
N LEU A 961 23.25 -3.85 19.05
CA LEU A 961 22.21 -3.14 19.82
C LEU A 961 22.40 -1.63 19.65
N ARG A 962 21.33 -0.95 19.24
CA ARG A 962 21.22 0.51 19.21
C ARG A 962 20.24 0.98 20.28
N LEU A 963 20.63 2.02 21.01
CA LEU A 963 19.83 2.66 22.06
C LEU A 963 19.78 4.17 21.79
N ASP A 964 18.59 4.68 21.50
CA ASP A 964 18.39 5.99 20.89
C ASP A 964 17.58 6.91 21.80
N ALA A 965 18.13 8.07 22.11
CA ALA A 965 17.44 9.12 22.85
C ALA A 965 16.38 9.82 21.99
N ASP A 966 16.65 9.96 20.69
CA ASP A 966 15.71 10.50 19.71
C ASP A 966 16.02 9.96 18.31
N HIS A 967 15.01 9.97 17.45
CA HIS A 967 15.06 9.40 16.10
C HIS A 967 14.34 10.32 15.11
N HIS A 968 14.86 10.44 13.89
CA HIS A 968 14.13 11.11 12.81
C HIS A 968 12.88 10.31 12.43
N GLY A 969 11.79 11.00 12.10
CA GLY A 969 10.59 10.37 11.52
C GLY A 969 10.89 9.66 10.20
N LEU A 970 9.90 8.93 9.68
CA LEU A 970 9.98 8.27 8.38
C LEU A 970 9.45 9.19 7.27
N GLY A 971 8.39 9.97 7.55
CA GLY A 971 7.67 10.72 6.51
C GLY A 971 7.10 9.81 5.43
N THR A 972 6.84 10.39 4.25
CA THR A 972 6.36 9.69 3.04
C THR A 972 7.12 10.20 1.82
N GLY A 973 8.43 10.38 2.02
CA GLY A 973 9.28 11.21 1.19
C GLY A 973 9.61 10.68 -0.20
N SER A 974 9.23 9.44 -0.56
CA SER A 974 9.45 8.89 -1.89
C SER A 974 8.72 9.68 -2.98
N CYS A 975 7.49 10.12 -2.72
CA CYS A 975 6.69 10.94 -3.64
C CYS A 975 6.27 12.31 -3.06
N ARG A 976 6.71 12.63 -1.83
CA ARG A 976 6.26 13.72 -0.93
C ARG A 976 5.06 13.33 -0.05
N PRO A 977 4.87 14.04 1.07
CA PRO A 977 5.77 15.03 1.68
C PRO A 977 6.96 14.44 2.45
N LYS A 978 7.99 15.26 2.72
CA LYS A 978 9.04 14.93 3.71
C LYS A 978 8.44 14.71 5.09
N THR A 979 9.25 14.19 6.00
CA THR A 979 9.00 14.20 7.44
C THR A 979 8.52 15.58 7.90
N LEU A 980 7.41 15.62 8.65
CA LEU A 980 6.89 16.85 9.23
C LEU A 980 7.94 17.51 10.13
N ASP A 981 8.03 18.83 10.12
CA ASP A 981 9.04 19.58 10.88
C ASP A 981 9.00 19.30 12.40
N GLU A 982 7.86 18.88 12.93
CA GLU A 982 7.63 18.50 14.34
C GLU A 982 8.17 17.10 14.67
N ARG A 983 8.33 16.26 13.65
CA ARG A 983 8.85 14.89 13.72
C ARG A 983 10.30 14.81 13.24
N ALA A 984 10.78 15.85 12.55
CA ALA A 984 12.15 15.97 12.10
C ALA A 984 13.11 16.20 13.29
N LEU A 985 14.13 15.36 13.39
CA LEU A 985 15.22 15.52 14.34
C LEU A 985 16.23 16.57 13.83
N LYS A 986 16.03 17.83 14.22
CA LYS A 986 16.90 18.95 13.80
C LYS A 986 18.27 18.87 14.48
N THR A 987 19.30 19.33 13.78
CA THR A 987 20.67 19.34 14.29
C THR A 987 20.86 20.48 15.31
N GLU A 988 20.52 20.21 16.57
CA GLU A 988 20.56 21.15 17.69
C GLU A 988 21.33 20.55 18.89
N PRO A 989 21.73 21.34 19.91
CA PRO A 989 22.33 20.79 21.12
C PRO A 989 21.41 19.80 21.83
N PHE A 990 21.98 18.70 22.33
CA PHE A 990 21.23 17.64 23.01
C PHE A 990 21.99 17.13 24.24
N GLU A 991 21.26 16.53 25.17
CA GLU A 991 21.81 15.90 26.37
C GLU A 991 20.90 14.73 26.78
N PHE A 992 21.49 13.57 27.05
CA PHE A 992 20.76 12.41 27.57
C PHE A 992 21.64 11.57 28.49
N THR A 993 21.00 10.82 29.40
CA THR A 993 21.68 9.91 30.33
C THR A 993 21.13 8.50 30.15
N ILE A 994 22.04 7.51 30.01
CA ILE A 994 21.72 6.08 30.00
C ILE A 994 22.25 5.44 31.27
N VAL A 995 21.48 4.57 31.90
CA VAL A 995 21.92 3.70 32.98
C VAL A 995 21.89 2.26 32.49
N LEU A 996 23.05 1.61 32.53
CA LEU A 996 23.24 0.21 32.18
C LEU A 996 23.62 -0.60 33.43
N HIS A 997 23.03 -1.78 33.68
CA HIS A 997 23.37 -2.63 34.85
C HIS A 997 23.04 -4.12 34.71
#